data_AF-A0A7C3WDV4-F1
#
_entry.id   AF-A0A7C3WDV4-F1
#
_cell.length_a   1.000
_cell.length_b   1.000
_cell.length_c   1.000
_cell.angle_alpha   90.00
_cell.angle_beta   90.00
_cell.angle_gamma   90.00
#
_symmetry.space_group_name_H-M   'P 1'
#
loop_
_entity.id
_entity.type
_entity.pdbx_description
1 polymer ?
#
loop_
_entity_poly.entity_id
_entity_poly.type
_entity_poly.pdbx_seq_one_letter_code
_entity_poly.pdbx_strand_id
1 'polypeptide(L)'
;MYEADWLLTHATVVTMDAARRIIADGAVAVRGDRIAAVGTTADLERNIAAAQTADCTGCAIIPGLINAHTHAPMTLLRGLADDLRLDVWLYGYMMPVEREFVGAEFCHVGTLLACAEMIRSGVSTFCDMYYYEEEVAYAAAEAGMRAICTETILKFPSPDATSYEESLEYARTFIERWRGHPLIVPGIAPHAVYTVTPELLHAAVHLAIQYDVPLQIHIAETGQEVEDWQARYGELIVPWLEQQGVLDAQLIAVHCVHLDEKELQILRAHDAGLVHCPSSNLKLASGVAAVQKMIDLGLHVGIGTDGPASNNDLDMFEETRLAALLAKGCFGDPVAVPAAVAFAMATIEGAKALHLAHAIGSLEEGKRADIAVVTLDQTHQLPTFRRDQNAIYSQLVYATKSSDVRDLMVNGRWLMRERRLLTLDEEALHKQAQQFAQRIDSFLIAREGNLLSKLLAVSGGIVPQETYEVQVKVYLDDAHRIQERIERMNLGINHPSRRNQYDTYMLFQEREQGRLRYREDEILDANGTVQSAEYTLTLVLPMYEKEYDYSVVLTRSRYTAPANRSLRFYREYFKPNEERQVVKHRYRFHIMYRDTDFAVNLDELVAPAGKSHFLEIKSRTWSARDAEHKARLIGELLELMEIGAQNLVKAEYVDLVRASGDEMRADG
;
A
#
# COMPACT_ATOMS: atom_id res chain seq x y z
N MET A 1 48.55 19.03 -20.76
CA MET A 1 47.84 17.87 -20.19
C MET A 1 46.77 18.41 -19.27
N TYR A 2 45.56 17.88 -19.36
CA TYR A 2 44.51 18.18 -18.39
C TYR A 2 44.76 17.35 -17.13
N GLU A 3 44.49 17.90 -15.95
CA GLU A 3 44.59 17.16 -14.68
C GLU A 3 43.25 16.49 -14.37
N ALA A 4 43.30 15.26 -13.86
CA ALA A 4 42.14 14.49 -13.38
C ALA A 4 42.50 13.77 -12.07
N ASP A 5 41.50 13.52 -11.22
CA ASP A 5 41.70 12.75 -9.99
C ASP A 5 41.75 11.25 -10.32
N TRP A 6 40.84 10.80 -11.19
CA TRP A 6 40.75 9.42 -11.65
C TRP A 6 40.73 9.32 -13.17
N LEU A 7 41.38 8.29 -13.69
CA LEU A 7 41.23 7.82 -15.07
C LEU A 7 40.88 6.33 -15.04
N LEU A 8 39.68 6.00 -15.52
CA LEU A 8 39.19 4.62 -15.64
C LEU A 8 39.45 4.14 -17.07
N THR A 9 40.25 3.09 -17.28
CA THR A 9 40.77 2.73 -18.61
C THR A 9 40.36 1.33 -19.08
N HIS A 10 40.46 1.07 -20.38
CA HIS A 10 40.30 -0.26 -21.01
C HIS A 10 38.91 -0.91 -20.85
N ALA A 11 37.87 -0.12 -20.59
CA ALA A 11 36.50 -0.61 -20.53
C ALA A 11 35.77 -0.46 -21.87
N THR A 12 34.66 -1.19 -22.02
CA THR A 12 33.61 -0.77 -22.96
C THR A 12 32.80 0.37 -22.32
N VAL A 13 33.00 1.60 -22.76
CA VAL A 13 32.26 2.76 -22.25
C VAL A 13 30.93 2.90 -22.99
N VAL A 14 29.83 2.80 -22.25
CA VAL A 14 28.46 3.01 -22.73
C VAL A 14 28.02 4.41 -22.31
N THR A 15 28.05 5.37 -23.21
CA THR A 15 27.94 6.78 -22.81
C THR A 15 26.52 7.22 -22.47
N MET A 16 25.50 6.70 -23.15
CA MET A 16 24.12 7.22 -23.12
C MET A 16 23.99 8.72 -23.44
N ASP A 17 24.99 9.29 -24.12
CA ASP A 17 24.87 10.64 -24.66
C ASP A 17 23.88 10.70 -25.84
N ALA A 18 23.66 11.89 -26.39
CA ALA A 18 22.72 12.08 -27.50
C ALA A 18 23.04 11.20 -28.74
N ALA A 19 24.32 10.85 -28.95
CA ALA A 19 24.76 10.00 -30.04
C ALA A 19 24.81 8.50 -29.67
N ARG A 20 24.53 8.15 -28.41
CA ARG A 20 24.61 6.81 -27.82
C ARG A 20 25.94 6.12 -28.13
N ARG A 21 27.05 6.85 -28.03
CA ARG A 21 28.39 6.33 -28.35
C ARG A 21 28.72 5.12 -27.46
N ILE A 22 29.27 4.07 -28.10
CA ILE A 22 29.90 2.92 -27.45
C ILE A 22 31.39 2.94 -27.80
N ILE A 23 32.26 2.98 -26.80
CA ILE A 23 33.72 3.03 -26.99
C ILE A 23 34.32 1.74 -26.44
N ALA A 24 34.74 0.82 -27.32
CA ALA A 24 35.11 -0.54 -26.93
C ALA A 24 36.40 -0.66 -26.08
N ASP A 25 37.39 0.20 -26.34
CA ASP A 25 38.58 0.42 -25.49
C ASP A 25 38.57 1.90 -25.08
N GLY A 26 37.59 2.20 -24.24
CA GLY A 26 37.28 3.54 -23.78
C GLY A 26 37.80 3.80 -22.37
N ALA A 27 37.89 5.10 -22.08
CA ALA A 27 38.22 5.60 -20.77
C ALA A 27 37.33 6.78 -20.37
N VAL A 28 37.22 6.99 -19.06
CA VAL A 28 36.51 8.12 -18.45
C VAL A 28 37.44 8.79 -17.44
N ALA A 29 37.65 10.09 -17.60
CA ALA A 29 38.41 10.89 -16.67
C ALA A 29 37.46 11.67 -15.75
N VAL A 30 37.76 11.70 -14.45
CA VAL A 30 36.96 12.38 -13.42
C VAL A 30 37.82 13.40 -12.72
N ARG A 31 37.28 14.61 -12.51
CA ARG A 31 37.92 15.68 -11.74
C ARG A 31 36.90 16.31 -10.80
N GLY A 32 37.20 16.29 -9.51
CA GLY A 32 36.28 16.65 -8.44
C GLY A 32 35.01 15.82 -8.54
N ASP A 33 33.88 16.51 -8.68
CA ASP A 33 32.55 15.92 -8.73
C ASP A 33 32.01 15.72 -10.16
N ARG A 34 32.86 15.89 -11.19
CA ARG A 34 32.45 15.91 -12.61
C ARG A 34 33.28 15.01 -13.50
N ILE A 35 32.64 14.57 -14.56
CA ILE A 35 33.28 13.92 -15.71
C ILE A 35 34.08 14.99 -16.44
N ALA A 36 35.40 14.81 -16.50
CA ALA A 36 36.32 15.72 -17.16
C ALA A 36 36.48 15.42 -18.65
N ALA A 37 36.43 14.14 -19.03
CA ALA A 37 36.48 13.72 -20.43
C ALA A 37 36.05 12.26 -20.62
N VAL A 38 35.54 11.93 -21.81
CA VAL A 38 35.18 10.57 -22.24
C VAL A 38 35.71 10.34 -23.64
N GLY A 39 36.43 9.24 -23.85
CA GLY A 39 37.14 8.98 -25.11
C GLY A 39 37.75 7.59 -25.18
N THR A 40 38.63 7.36 -26.15
CA THR A 40 39.43 6.12 -26.18
C THR A 40 40.49 6.15 -25.09
N THR A 41 40.89 4.98 -24.59
CA THR A 41 41.97 4.88 -23.60
C THR A 41 43.24 5.56 -24.09
N ALA A 42 43.67 5.22 -25.32
CA ALA A 42 44.87 5.77 -25.92
C ALA A 42 44.83 7.30 -26.09
N ASP A 43 43.67 7.90 -26.34
CA ASP A 43 43.56 9.36 -26.43
C ASP A 43 43.62 10.02 -25.06
N LEU A 44 42.96 9.46 -24.06
CA LEU A 44 42.92 10.05 -22.72
C LEU A 44 44.26 9.91 -22.00
N GLU A 45 44.95 8.76 -22.09
CA GLU A 45 46.28 8.57 -21.50
C GLU A 45 47.34 9.52 -22.08
N ARG A 46 47.21 9.89 -23.36
CA ARG A 46 48.14 10.86 -23.99
C ARG A 46 47.90 12.30 -23.55
N ASN A 47 46.67 12.65 -23.20
CA ASN A 47 46.24 14.04 -23.02
C ASN A 47 45.93 14.41 -21.56
N ILE A 48 45.75 13.43 -20.69
CA ILE A 48 45.33 13.61 -19.30
C ILE A 48 46.40 13.05 -18.36
N ALA A 49 46.82 13.87 -17.40
CA ALA A 49 47.60 13.45 -16.25
C ALA A 49 46.63 13.18 -15.09
N ALA A 50 46.40 11.91 -14.77
CA ALA A 50 45.52 11.50 -13.68
C ALA A 50 46.31 11.20 -12.41
N ALA A 51 45.78 11.58 -11.24
CA ALA A 51 46.38 11.23 -9.96
C ALA A 51 46.32 9.71 -9.69
N GLN A 52 45.23 9.07 -10.12
CA GLN A 52 45.01 7.64 -9.98
C GLN A 52 44.42 7.06 -11.27
N THR A 53 44.85 5.86 -11.63
CA THR A 53 44.34 5.11 -12.79
C THR A 53 43.78 3.77 -12.33
N ALA A 54 42.62 3.38 -12.86
CA ALA A 54 42.01 2.08 -12.61
C ALA A 54 41.76 1.34 -13.93
N ASP A 55 42.30 0.13 -14.03
CA ASP A 55 42.07 -0.74 -15.17
C ASP A 55 40.70 -1.43 -15.05
N CYS A 56 39.87 -1.24 -16.07
CA CYS A 56 38.52 -1.77 -16.21
C CYS A 56 38.42 -2.74 -17.39
N THR A 57 39.53 -3.39 -17.78
CA THR A 57 39.55 -4.48 -18.75
C THR A 57 38.50 -5.54 -18.40
N GLY A 58 37.73 -5.97 -19.40
CA GLY A 58 36.66 -6.95 -19.20
C GLY A 58 35.39 -6.36 -18.54
N CYS A 59 35.32 -5.05 -18.33
CA CYS A 59 34.16 -4.38 -17.75
C CYS A 59 33.48 -3.42 -18.76
N ALA A 60 32.23 -3.06 -18.45
CA ALA A 60 31.57 -1.88 -18.98
C ALA A 60 31.67 -0.73 -17.96
N ILE A 61 31.88 0.49 -18.46
CA ILE A 61 31.64 1.72 -17.69
C ILE A 61 30.33 2.31 -18.19
N ILE A 62 29.38 2.50 -17.28
CA ILE A 62 28.03 2.99 -17.56
C ILE A 62 27.70 4.19 -16.67
N PRO A 63 26.72 5.05 -17.04
CA PRO A 63 26.12 5.96 -16.07
C PRO A 63 25.57 5.13 -14.90
N GLY A 64 25.71 5.63 -13.68
CA GLY A 64 25.04 5.01 -12.54
C GLY A 64 23.54 4.92 -12.79
N LEU A 65 22.93 3.80 -12.40
CA LEU A 65 21.51 3.57 -12.62
C LEU A 65 20.68 4.55 -11.80
N ILE A 66 19.48 4.86 -12.27
CA ILE A 66 18.55 5.79 -11.65
C ILE A 66 17.27 5.01 -11.30
N ASN A 67 17.01 4.86 -10.01
CA ASN A 67 15.75 4.35 -9.50
C ASN A 67 14.76 5.52 -9.36
N ALA A 68 13.90 5.72 -10.35
CA ALA A 68 13.08 6.92 -10.46
C ALA A 68 11.88 6.97 -9.50
N HIS A 69 11.62 5.90 -8.73
CA HIS A 69 10.62 5.90 -7.66
C HIS A 69 10.83 4.72 -6.69
N THR A 70 10.85 5.02 -5.40
CA THR A 70 10.87 4.03 -4.31
C THR A 70 10.26 4.58 -3.02
N HIS A 71 10.16 3.69 -2.03
CA HIS A 71 9.85 3.97 -0.63
C HIS A 71 10.95 3.34 0.24
N ALA A 72 12.13 3.96 0.26
CA ALA A 72 13.38 3.38 0.77
C ALA A 72 13.30 2.89 2.22
N PRO A 73 12.65 3.61 3.17
CA PRO A 73 12.43 3.10 4.53
C PRO A 73 11.70 1.76 4.62
N MET A 74 10.85 1.43 3.63
CA MET A 74 10.10 0.18 3.60
C MET A 74 10.98 -1.06 3.39
N THR A 75 12.30 -0.93 3.20
CA THR A 75 13.23 -2.05 3.30
C THR A 75 13.08 -2.81 4.64
N LEU A 76 12.71 -2.12 5.72
CA LEU A 76 12.43 -2.72 7.03
C LEU A 76 11.10 -3.49 7.09
N LEU A 77 10.23 -3.33 6.07
CA LEU A 77 8.94 -4.02 5.92
C LEU A 77 8.99 -5.11 4.84
N ARG A 78 10.18 -5.41 4.30
CA ARG A 78 10.36 -6.38 3.22
C ARG A 78 9.82 -7.76 3.61
N GLY A 79 8.93 -8.29 2.78
CA GLY A 79 8.35 -9.62 2.96
C GLY A 79 7.46 -9.78 4.21
N LEU A 80 7.00 -8.67 4.80
CA LEU A 80 6.20 -8.71 6.02
C LEU A 80 4.81 -9.31 5.79
N ALA A 81 4.16 -8.96 4.69
CA ALA A 81 2.87 -9.49 4.30
C ALA A 81 2.77 -9.50 2.77
N ASP A 82 2.69 -10.69 2.17
CA ASP A 82 2.62 -10.90 0.73
C ASP A 82 1.34 -11.67 0.35
N ASP A 83 1.03 -11.69 -0.96
CA ASP A 83 -0.11 -12.43 -1.53
C ASP A 83 -1.48 -12.03 -0.95
N LEU A 84 -1.62 -10.75 -0.64
CA LEU A 84 -2.86 -10.13 -0.18
C LEU A 84 -3.36 -9.12 -1.23
N ARG A 85 -4.67 -8.93 -1.32
CA ARG A 85 -5.22 -7.82 -2.10
C ARG A 85 -4.76 -6.49 -1.50
N LEU A 86 -4.55 -5.47 -2.34
CA LEU A 86 -4.04 -4.15 -1.93
C LEU A 86 -4.78 -3.56 -0.72
N ASP A 87 -6.11 -3.67 -0.69
CA ASP A 87 -6.91 -3.19 0.44
C ASP A 87 -6.60 -3.93 1.75
N VAL A 88 -6.50 -5.26 1.71
CA VAL A 88 -6.15 -6.10 2.88
C VAL A 88 -4.70 -5.88 3.31
N TRP A 89 -3.77 -5.80 2.37
CA TRP A 89 -2.36 -5.54 2.61
C TRP A 89 -2.14 -4.18 3.29
N LEU A 90 -2.66 -3.11 2.67
CA LEU A 90 -2.47 -1.73 3.12
C LEU A 90 -3.16 -1.48 4.47
N TYR A 91 -4.46 -1.73 4.56
CA TYR A 91 -5.22 -1.41 5.78
C TYR A 91 -5.04 -2.44 6.89
N GLY A 92 -4.81 -3.71 6.53
CA GLY A 92 -4.68 -4.79 7.49
C GLY A 92 -3.28 -4.89 8.10
N TYR A 93 -2.23 -4.60 7.33
CA TYR A 93 -0.85 -4.86 7.76
C TYR A 93 0.04 -3.62 7.69
N MET A 94 0.16 -2.96 6.52
CA MET A 94 1.10 -1.85 6.35
C MET A 94 0.78 -0.66 7.24
N MET A 95 -0.38 -0.01 7.06
CA MET A 95 -0.73 1.20 7.83
C MET A 95 -0.69 1.01 9.37
N PRO A 96 -1.15 -0.12 9.94
CA PRO A 96 -0.99 -0.36 11.37
C PRO A 96 0.47 -0.47 11.83
N VAL A 97 1.34 -1.08 11.03
CA VAL A 97 2.78 -1.21 11.33
C VAL A 97 3.45 0.14 11.16
N GLU A 98 3.15 0.87 10.09
CA GLU A 98 3.67 2.21 9.85
C GLU A 98 3.32 3.15 11.01
N ARG A 99 2.06 3.16 11.45
CA ARG A 99 1.62 3.99 12.58
C ARG A 99 2.38 3.71 13.88
N GLU A 100 2.77 2.46 14.12
CA GLU A 100 3.44 2.05 15.36
C GLU A 100 4.96 2.23 15.28
N PHE A 101 5.56 2.00 14.11
CA PHE A 101 7.02 1.87 13.97
C PHE A 101 7.68 2.94 13.13
N VAL A 102 6.96 3.60 12.22
CA VAL A 102 7.55 4.66 11.39
C VAL A 102 7.77 5.89 12.26
N GLY A 103 9.02 6.33 12.25
CA GLY A 103 9.54 7.49 12.94
C GLY A 103 10.94 7.77 12.43
N ALA A 104 11.59 8.83 12.93
CA ALA A 104 12.88 9.27 12.43
C ALA A 104 13.95 8.15 12.36
N GLU A 105 14.10 7.35 13.42
CA GLU A 105 15.06 6.23 13.46
C GLU A 105 14.74 5.15 12.42
N PHE A 106 13.46 4.83 12.24
CA PHE A 106 13.01 3.84 11.25
C PHE A 106 13.34 4.30 9.83
N CYS A 107 13.01 5.56 9.50
CA CYS A 107 13.29 6.14 8.19
C CYS A 107 14.79 6.22 7.92
N HIS A 108 15.58 6.66 8.91
CA HIS A 108 17.03 6.74 8.76
C HIS A 108 17.68 5.37 8.54
N VAL A 109 17.41 4.39 9.41
CA VAL A 109 17.99 3.04 9.32
C VAL A 109 17.52 2.30 8.08
N GLY A 110 16.22 2.37 7.76
CA GLY A 110 15.66 1.76 6.56
C GLY A 110 16.26 2.34 5.29
N THR A 111 16.45 3.66 5.23
CA THR A 111 17.10 4.30 4.08
C THR A 111 18.58 3.94 3.98
N LEU A 112 19.34 3.83 5.08
CA LEU A 112 20.72 3.37 5.02
C LEU A 112 20.83 1.93 4.49
N LEU A 113 19.91 1.05 4.90
CA LEU A 113 19.82 -0.32 4.36
C LEU A 113 19.48 -0.30 2.86
N ALA A 114 18.53 0.54 2.44
CA ALA A 114 18.18 0.74 1.03
C ALA A 114 19.38 1.24 0.22
N CYS A 115 20.12 2.22 0.74
CA CYS A 115 21.33 2.74 0.11
C CYS A 115 22.40 1.65 -0.05
N ALA A 116 22.59 0.79 0.97
CA ALA A 116 23.54 -0.31 0.87
C ALA A 116 23.18 -1.28 -0.28
N GLU A 117 21.91 -1.66 -0.40
CA GLU A 117 21.41 -2.51 -1.49
C GLU A 117 21.54 -1.83 -2.87
N MET A 118 21.10 -0.58 -2.98
CA MET A 118 21.16 0.21 -4.21
C MET A 118 22.60 0.46 -4.68
N ILE A 119 23.53 0.74 -3.77
CA ILE A 119 24.95 0.88 -4.09
C ILE A 119 25.48 -0.45 -4.68
N ARG A 120 25.09 -1.58 -4.09
CA ARG A 120 25.49 -2.91 -4.58
C ARG A 120 24.93 -3.24 -5.96
N SER A 121 23.75 -2.71 -6.30
CA SER A 121 23.10 -2.90 -7.60
C SER A 121 23.47 -1.84 -8.65
N GLY A 122 24.36 -0.91 -8.32
CA GLY A 122 24.87 0.10 -9.26
C GLY A 122 23.95 1.32 -9.43
N VAL A 123 22.99 1.49 -8.53
CA VAL A 123 22.13 2.67 -8.47
C VAL A 123 22.90 3.82 -7.84
N SER A 124 22.99 4.94 -8.56
CA SER A 124 23.66 6.16 -8.09
C SER A 124 22.68 7.21 -7.57
N THR A 125 21.44 7.15 -8.06
CA THR A 125 20.38 8.12 -7.79
C THR A 125 19.07 7.38 -7.53
N PHE A 126 18.33 7.78 -6.50
CA PHE A 126 16.96 7.33 -6.27
C PHE A 126 16.01 8.52 -6.05
N CYS A 127 14.73 8.35 -6.39
CA CYS A 127 13.67 9.28 -6.02
C CYS A 127 12.76 8.61 -4.98
N ASP A 128 12.71 9.17 -3.78
CA ASP A 128 11.92 8.66 -2.66
C ASP A 128 10.63 9.47 -2.49
N MET A 129 9.59 8.77 -2.08
CA MET A 129 8.39 9.35 -1.51
C MET A 129 8.08 8.62 -0.22
N TYR A 130 8.33 9.21 0.93
CA TYR A 130 7.94 8.61 2.20
C TYR A 130 7.62 9.67 3.25
N TYR A 131 7.51 9.22 4.49
CA TYR A 131 7.42 10.05 5.67
C TYR A 131 8.82 10.38 6.18
N TYR A 132 8.94 11.50 6.91
CA TYR A 132 10.21 11.95 7.47
C TYR A 132 11.32 12.08 6.39
N GLU A 133 11.06 12.69 5.23
CA GLU A 133 12.04 12.76 4.12
C GLU A 133 13.34 13.50 4.46
N GLU A 134 13.33 14.32 5.51
CA GLU A 134 14.55 14.87 6.08
C GLU A 134 15.53 13.78 6.56
N GLU A 135 15.02 12.73 7.19
CA GLU A 135 15.84 11.60 7.66
C GLU A 135 16.32 10.72 6.51
N VAL A 136 15.51 10.59 5.45
CA VAL A 136 15.90 9.97 4.18
C VAL A 136 17.04 10.76 3.54
N ALA A 137 16.93 12.08 3.49
CA ALA A 137 17.97 12.97 2.97
C ALA A 137 19.27 12.89 3.78
N TYR A 138 19.20 12.83 5.12
CA TYR A 138 20.38 12.61 5.97
C TYR A 138 21.04 11.26 5.67
N ALA A 139 20.27 10.18 5.63
CA ALA A 139 20.78 8.84 5.34
C ALA A 139 21.42 8.75 3.94
N ALA A 140 20.78 9.33 2.91
CA ALA A 140 21.32 9.37 1.56
C ALA A 140 22.63 10.16 1.48
N ALA A 141 22.70 11.33 2.14
CA ALA A 141 23.91 12.14 2.21
C ALA A 141 25.05 11.43 2.96
N GLU A 142 24.73 10.73 4.05
CA GLU A 142 25.68 9.89 4.81
C GLU A 142 26.25 8.76 3.94
N ALA A 143 25.36 8.02 3.25
CA ALA A 143 25.74 6.97 2.32
C ALA A 143 26.56 7.50 1.12
N GLY A 144 26.41 8.79 0.81
CA GLY A 144 27.04 9.47 -0.32
C GLY A 144 26.26 9.34 -1.63
N MET A 145 25.00 8.89 -1.57
CA MET A 145 24.12 8.73 -2.72
C MET A 145 23.43 10.03 -3.10
N ARG A 146 23.03 10.14 -4.38
CA ARG A 146 22.14 11.21 -4.83
C ARG A 146 20.70 10.79 -4.57
N ALA A 147 19.88 11.69 -4.04
CA ALA A 147 18.48 11.41 -3.79
C ALA A 147 17.60 12.61 -4.16
N ILE A 148 16.43 12.31 -4.72
CA ILE A 148 15.32 13.23 -4.82
C ILE A 148 14.35 12.80 -3.72
N CYS A 149 14.21 13.61 -2.69
CA CYS A 149 13.45 13.26 -1.48
C CYS A 149 12.16 14.07 -1.49
N THR A 150 11.01 13.42 -1.69
CA THR A 150 9.72 14.10 -1.89
C THR A 150 8.76 13.84 -0.74
N GLU A 151 8.50 14.88 0.06
CA GLU A 151 7.77 14.73 1.33
C GLU A 151 6.29 14.39 1.10
N THR A 152 5.84 13.26 1.67
CA THR A 152 4.48 12.76 1.49
C THR A 152 3.43 13.63 2.20
N ILE A 153 2.39 14.06 1.47
CA ILE A 153 1.27 14.83 2.01
C ILE A 153 -0.05 14.07 1.83
N LEU A 154 -0.81 13.93 2.92
CA LEU A 154 -2.08 13.21 2.98
C LEU A 154 -3.18 14.07 3.64
N LYS A 155 -4.45 13.87 3.27
CA LYS A 155 -5.59 14.57 3.91
C LYS A 155 -5.92 14.08 5.33
N PHE A 156 -5.29 13.00 5.78
CA PHE A 156 -5.47 12.38 7.10
C PHE A 156 -4.10 12.25 7.79
N PRO A 157 -4.06 12.07 9.12
CA PRO A 157 -2.80 12.04 9.87
C PRO A 157 -1.80 11.01 9.32
N SER A 158 -0.54 11.42 9.22
CA SER A 158 0.63 10.61 8.84
C SER A 158 1.56 10.41 10.04
N PRO A 159 2.56 9.51 9.96
CA PRO A 159 3.53 9.29 11.04
C PRO A 159 4.32 10.54 11.50
N ASP A 160 4.50 11.54 10.65
CA ASP A 160 5.25 12.78 10.87
C ASP A 160 4.37 14.03 11.07
N ALA A 161 3.06 13.94 10.83
CA ALA A 161 2.16 15.07 10.91
C ALA A 161 0.73 14.68 11.31
N THR A 162 0.12 15.49 12.17
CA THR A 162 -1.25 15.27 12.66
C THR A 162 -2.33 15.86 11.75
N SER A 163 -1.96 16.79 10.85
CA SER A 163 -2.84 17.36 9.84
C SER A 163 -2.05 17.70 8.57
N TYR A 164 -2.76 17.90 7.45
CA TYR A 164 -2.11 18.24 6.19
C TYR A 164 -1.43 19.62 6.21
N GLU A 165 -1.90 20.56 7.06
CA GLU A 165 -1.21 21.84 7.26
C GLU A 165 0.15 21.66 7.93
N GLU A 166 0.24 20.76 8.90
CA GLU A 166 1.51 20.40 9.55
C GLU A 166 2.44 19.69 8.56
N SER A 167 1.93 18.79 7.71
CA SER A 167 2.71 18.17 6.63
C SER A 167 3.24 19.20 5.64
N LEU A 168 2.43 20.17 5.21
CA LEU A 168 2.86 21.22 4.27
C LEU A 168 3.94 22.13 4.88
N GLU A 169 3.83 22.45 6.16
CA GLU A 169 4.83 23.23 6.88
C GLU A 169 6.14 22.45 7.09
N TYR A 170 6.04 21.15 7.36
CA TYR A 170 7.18 20.24 7.43
C TYR A 170 7.89 20.18 6.07
N ALA A 171 7.16 19.94 4.98
CA ALA A 171 7.70 19.94 3.62
C ALA A 171 8.37 21.28 3.27
N ARG A 172 7.74 22.42 3.60
CA ARG A 172 8.33 23.75 3.39
C ARG A 172 9.67 23.90 4.12
N THR A 173 9.72 23.51 5.39
CA THR A 173 10.92 23.61 6.22
C THR A 173 12.04 22.70 5.69
N PHE A 174 11.68 21.48 5.30
CA PHE A 174 12.58 20.52 4.68
C PHE A 174 13.17 21.07 3.36
N ILE A 175 12.31 21.56 2.46
CA ILE A 175 12.73 22.18 1.19
C ILE A 175 13.67 23.35 1.44
N GLU A 176 13.34 24.25 2.36
CA GLU A 176 14.18 25.41 2.69
C GLU A 176 15.58 25.01 3.18
N ARG A 177 15.67 23.93 3.96
CA ARG A 177 16.94 23.48 4.53
C ARG A 177 17.83 22.77 3.53
N TRP A 178 17.25 21.92 2.68
CA TRP A 178 18.01 21.02 1.81
C TRP A 178 18.25 21.58 0.41
N ARG A 179 17.56 22.65 0.01
CA ARG A 179 17.76 23.29 -1.28
C ARG A 179 19.23 23.72 -1.46
N GLY A 180 19.82 23.32 -2.58
CA GLY A 180 21.21 23.62 -2.92
C GLY A 180 22.23 22.62 -2.39
N HIS A 181 21.81 21.57 -1.68
CA HIS A 181 22.70 20.47 -1.32
C HIS A 181 23.25 19.77 -2.59
N PRO A 182 24.54 19.37 -2.63
CA PRO A 182 25.15 18.79 -3.84
C PRO A 182 24.59 17.42 -4.27
N LEU A 183 23.97 16.70 -3.34
CA LEU A 183 23.43 15.34 -3.55
C LEU A 183 21.91 15.24 -3.39
N ILE A 184 21.27 16.17 -2.67
CA ILE A 184 19.85 16.05 -2.30
C ILE A 184 19.05 17.10 -3.06
N VAL A 185 17.99 16.65 -3.71
CA VAL A 185 16.96 17.50 -4.32
C VAL A 185 15.69 17.31 -3.49
N PRO A 186 15.31 18.28 -2.64
CA PRO A 186 14.05 18.18 -1.92
C PRO A 186 12.88 18.43 -2.88
N GLY A 187 11.73 17.82 -2.60
CA GLY A 187 10.47 18.04 -3.31
C GLY A 187 9.27 17.75 -2.42
N ILE A 188 8.09 17.70 -3.04
CA ILE A 188 6.82 17.46 -2.35
C ILE A 188 6.02 16.37 -3.06
N ALA A 189 5.32 15.55 -2.30
CA ALA A 189 4.60 14.40 -2.80
C ALA A 189 3.16 14.31 -2.27
N PRO A 190 2.18 15.02 -2.88
CA PRO A 190 0.79 14.66 -2.67
C PRO A 190 0.57 13.21 -3.12
N HIS A 191 0.26 12.31 -2.19
CA HIS A 191 0.36 10.85 -2.39
C HIS A 191 -0.38 10.33 -3.64
N ALA A 192 -1.69 10.55 -3.73
CA ALA A 192 -2.55 10.12 -4.84
C ALA A 192 -3.88 10.88 -4.82
N VAL A 193 -4.60 10.91 -5.96
CA VAL A 193 -5.85 11.69 -6.11
C VAL A 193 -6.96 11.30 -5.11
N TYR A 194 -7.01 10.04 -4.68
CA TYR A 194 -8.00 9.56 -3.71
C TYR A 194 -7.63 9.89 -2.24
N THR A 195 -6.39 10.32 -1.99
CA THR A 195 -5.86 10.66 -0.64
C THR A 195 -5.69 12.16 -0.39
N VAL A 196 -5.95 13.01 -1.38
CA VAL A 196 -5.81 14.47 -1.26
C VAL A 196 -7.16 15.18 -1.42
N THR A 197 -7.21 16.46 -1.04
CA THR A 197 -8.30 17.38 -1.39
C THR A 197 -7.81 18.40 -2.41
N PRO A 198 -8.70 19.09 -3.15
CA PRO A 198 -8.33 20.17 -4.06
C PRO A 198 -7.50 21.27 -3.37
N GLU A 199 -7.86 21.65 -2.14
CA GLU A 199 -7.16 22.70 -1.39
C GLU A 199 -5.73 22.29 -1.02
N LEU A 200 -5.55 21.05 -0.55
CA LEU A 200 -4.25 20.47 -0.24
C LEU A 200 -3.39 20.41 -1.50
N LEU A 201 -3.97 19.94 -2.61
CA LEU A 201 -3.25 19.79 -3.87
C LEU A 201 -2.78 21.15 -4.42
N HIS A 202 -3.65 22.16 -4.41
CA HIS A 202 -3.26 23.53 -4.79
C HIS A 202 -2.14 24.09 -3.90
N ALA A 203 -2.18 23.84 -2.59
CA ALA A 203 -1.13 24.28 -1.67
C ALA A 203 0.22 23.60 -1.95
N ALA A 204 0.19 22.29 -2.23
CA ALA A 204 1.39 21.53 -2.59
C ALA A 204 1.99 22.01 -3.93
N VAL A 205 1.14 22.24 -4.94
CA VAL A 205 1.55 22.81 -6.24
C VAL A 205 2.16 24.19 -6.07
N HIS A 206 1.53 25.07 -5.29
CA HIS A 206 2.06 26.41 -5.02
C HIS A 206 3.44 26.33 -4.36
N LEU A 207 3.65 25.39 -3.42
CA LEU A 207 4.94 25.17 -2.80
C LEU A 207 5.98 24.69 -3.82
N ALA A 208 5.64 23.71 -4.65
CA ALA A 208 6.54 23.19 -5.69
C ALA A 208 7.01 24.29 -6.65
N ILE A 209 6.08 25.11 -7.14
CA ILE A 209 6.37 26.24 -8.05
C ILE A 209 7.17 27.33 -7.34
N GLN A 210 6.80 27.70 -6.11
CA GLN A 210 7.47 28.78 -5.36
C GLN A 210 8.96 28.48 -5.12
N TYR A 211 9.28 27.22 -4.82
CA TYR A 211 10.66 26.81 -4.54
C TYR A 211 11.39 26.21 -5.74
N ASP A 212 10.71 26.04 -6.88
CA ASP A 212 11.22 25.40 -8.10
C ASP A 212 11.77 23.99 -7.79
N VAL A 213 10.91 23.15 -7.22
CA VAL A 213 11.22 21.77 -6.79
C VAL A 213 10.26 20.76 -7.44
N PRO A 214 10.66 19.49 -7.59
CA PRO A 214 9.81 18.47 -8.16
C PRO A 214 8.57 18.18 -7.31
N LEU A 215 7.49 17.84 -8.00
CA LEU A 215 6.25 17.32 -7.41
C LEU A 215 6.04 15.88 -7.88
N GLN A 216 6.01 14.92 -6.96
CA GLN A 216 5.78 13.51 -7.28
C GLN A 216 4.37 13.08 -6.84
N ILE A 217 3.68 12.26 -7.65
CA ILE A 217 2.34 11.75 -7.31
C ILE A 217 2.07 10.42 -8.02
N HIS A 218 1.40 9.49 -7.34
CA HIS A 218 0.88 8.27 -7.95
C HIS A 218 -0.38 8.58 -8.77
N ILE A 219 -0.40 8.15 -10.04
CA ILE A 219 -1.49 8.46 -10.97
C ILE A 219 -1.95 7.18 -11.68
N ALA A 220 -3.25 6.88 -11.58
CA ALA A 220 -3.91 5.83 -12.34
C ALA A 220 -3.16 4.48 -12.23
N GLU A 221 -2.82 4.11 -11.00
CA GLU A 221 -2.10 2.89 -10.69
C GLU A 221 -2.98 1.67 -10.94
N THR A 222 -4.24 1.73 -10.48
CA THR A 222 -5.17 0.59 -10.55
C THR A 222 -6.40 0.91 -11.40
N GLY A 223 -6.99 -0.12 -12.01
CA GLY A 223 -8.24 0.03 -12.76
C GLY A 223 -9.40 0.49 -11.85
N GLN A 224 -9.42 -0.01 -10.60
CA GLN A 224 -10.42 0.37 -9.61
C GLN A 224 -10.33 1.87 -9.25
N GLU A 225 -9.12 2.42 -9.12
CA GLU A 225 -8.93 3.86 -8.91
C GLU A 225 -9.60 4.68 -10.01
N VAL A 226 -9.35 4.34 -11.28
CA VAL A 226 -9.92 5.04 -12.43
C VAL A 226 -11.45 4.87 -12.48
N GLU A 227 -11.95 3.66 -12.25
CA GLU A 227 -13.39 3.38 -12.23
C GLU A 227 -14.10 4.15 -11.11
N ASP A 228 -13.56 4.14 -9.89
CA ASP A 228 -14.11 4.85 -8.73
C ASP A 228 -14.08 6.36 -8.95
N TRP A 229 -12.99 6.87 -9.52
CA TRP A 229 -12.84 8.29 -9.85
C TRP A 229 -13.88 8.74 -10.88
N GLN A 230 -13.98 7.99 -11.98
CA GLN A 230 -14.95 8.25 -13.04
C GLN A 230 -16.39 8.16 -12.54
N ALA A 231 -16.70 7.18 -11.67
CA ALA A 231 -18.03 7.02 -11.09
C ALA A 231 -18.40 8.17 -10.13
N ARG A 232 -17.44 8.69 -9.38
CA ARG A 232 -17.66 9.76 -8.40
C ARG A 232 -17.71 11.15 -9.00
N TYR A 233 -16.82 11.46 -9.94
CA TYR A 233 -16.63 12.82 -10.45
C TYR A 233 -17.01 12.99 -11.92
N GLY A 234 -17.15 11.90 -12.69
CA GLY A 234 -17.51 11.97 -14.10
C GLY A 234 -16.40 12.47 -15.03
N GLU A 235 -15.18 12.61 -14.53
CA GLU A 235 -14.02 13.17 -15.24
C GLU A 235 -12.82 12.21 -15.19
N LEU A 236 -11.90 12.35 -16.15
CA LEU A 236 -10.62 11.61 -16.16
C LEU A 236 -9.63 12.23 -15.16
N ILE A 237 -8.66 11.42 -14.70
CA ILE A 237 -7.72 11.83 -13.64
C ILE A 237 -6.76 12.92 -14.13
N VAL A 238 -6.10 12.73 -15.28
CA VAL A 238 -5.09 13.69 -15.76
C VAL A 238 -5.68 15.06 -16.11
N PRO A 239 -6.81 15.19 -16.84
CA PRO A 239 -7.44 16.48 -17.08
C PRO A 239 -7.86 17.19 -15.78
N TRP A 240 -8.25 16.44 -14.75
CA TRP A 240 -8.56 17.03 -13.46
C TRP A 240 -7.29 17.56 -12.77
N LEU A 241 -6.19 16.81 -12.80
CA LEU A 241 -4.88 17.27 -12.29
C LEU A 241 -4.38 18.52 -13.02
N GLU A 242 -4.60 18.61 -14.34
CA GLU A 242 -4.34 19.81 -15.13
C GLU A 242 -5.13 21.02 -14.61
N GLN A 243 -6.43 20.84 -14.34
CA GLN A 243 -7.27 21.90 -13.78
C GLN A 243 -6.82 22.35 -12.39
N GLN A 244 -6.23 21.46 -11.59
CA GLN A 244 -5.66 21.78 -10.28
C GLN A 244 -4.24 22.38 -10.36
N GLY A 245 -3.70 22.63 -11.57
CA GLY A 245 -2.37 23.20 -11.77
C GLY A 245 -1.20 22.26 -11.48
N VAL A 246 -1.45 20.96 -11.27
CA VAL A 246 -0.38 19.99 -10.95
C VAL A 246 0.64 19.88 -12.08
N LEU A 247 0.18 20.03 -13.32
CA LEU A 247 1.03 19.98 -14.52
C LEU A 247 1.87 21.25 -14.72
N ASP A 248 1.63 22.32 -13.96
CA ASP A 248 2.46 23.54 -13.99
C ASP A 248 3.77 23.37 -13.19
N ALA A 249 3.84 22.35 -12.32
CA ALA A 249 5.04 21.99 -11.57
C ALA A 249 5.93 21.02 -12.38
N GLN A 250 7.17 20.82 -11.91
CA GLN A 250 8.05 19.76 -12.42
C GLN A 250 7.51 18.38 -12.00
N LEU A 251 6.50 17.88 -12.73
CA LEU A 251 5.76 16.69 -12.36
C LEU A 251 6.58 15.41 -12.62
N ILE A 252 6.55 14.52 -11.62
CA ILE A 252 6.95 13.11 -11.68
C ILE A 252 5.69 12.25 -11.42
N ALA A 253 5.13 11.68 -12.48
CA ALA A 253 3.93 10.84 -12.46
C ALA A 253 4.33 9.36 -12.34
N VAL A 254 3.89 8.71 -11.26
CA VAL A 254 4.28 7.33 -10.94
C VAL A 254 3.18 6.34 -11.35
N HIS A 255 3.60 5.14 -11.77
CA HIS A 255 2.82 4.01 -12.27
C HIS A 255 2.21 4.23 -13.66
N CYS A 256 1.26 5.17 -13.79
CA CYS A 256 0.60 5.52 -15.04
C CYS A 256 0.06 4.31 -15.82
N VAL A 257 -0.50 3.31 -15.11
CA VAL A 257 -0.89 2.02 -15.71
C VAL A 257 -2.14 2.17 -16.56
N HIS A 258 -3.14 2.88 -16.04
CA HIS A 258 -4.48 2.99 -16.63
C HIS A 258 -4.75 4.39 -17.19
N LEU A 259 -3.86 4.85 -18.07
CA LEU A 259 -4.05 6.11 -18.79
C LEU A 259 -4.49 5.87 -20.23
N ASP A 260 -5.46 6.67 -20.68
CA ASP A 260 -5.82 6.70 -22.09
C ASP A 260 -4.85 7.57 -22.93
N GLU A 261 -5.01 7.56 -24.25
CA GLU A 261 -4.14 8.34 -25.13
C GLU A 261 -4.25 9.85 -24.95
N LYS A 262 -5.43 10.37 -24.60
CA LYS A 262 -5.64 11.81 -24.40
C LYS A 262 -4.91 12.26 -23.14
N GLU A 263 -4.97 11.47 -22.08
CA GLU A 263 -4.24 11.73 -20.84
C GLU A 263 -2.72 11.74 -21.09
N LEU A 264 -2.21 10.78 -21.87
CA LEU A 264 -0.80 10.75 -22.25
C LEU A 264 -0.38 11.98 -23.09
N GLN A 265 -1.24 12.46 -23.99
CA GLN A 265 -0.99 13.68 -24.77
C GLN A 265 -0.96 14.94 -23.89
N ILE A 266 -1.82 15.01 -22.87
CA ILE A 266 -1.80 16.11 -21.90
C ILE A 266 -0.49 16.08 -21.11
N LEU A 267 -0.10 14.93 -20.55
CA LEU A 267 1.18 14.77 -19.86
C LEU A 267 2.36 15.18 -20.76
N ARG A 268 2.31 14.81 -22.05
CA ARG A 268 3.34 15.17 -23.03
C ARG A 268 3.42 16.67 -23.29
N ALA A 269 2.27 17.34 -23.36
CA ALA A 269 2.21 18.78 -23.62
C ALA A 269 2.84 19.60 -22.47
N HIS A 270 2.82 19.06 -21.25
CA HIS A 270 3.40 19.66 -20.05
C HIS A 270 4.78 19.11 -19.67
N ASP A 271 5.40 18.31 -20.53
CA ASP A 271 6.73 17.70 -20.30
C ASP A 271 6.82 16.91 -18.98
N ALA A 272 5.71 16.27 -18.57
CA ALA A 272 5.68 15.48 -17.35
C ALA A 272 6.60 14.25 -17.46
N GLY A 273 7.36 13.97 -16.40
CA GLY A 273 8.15 12.76 -16.28
C GLY A 273 7.29 11.60 -15.79
N LEU A 274 7.40 10.43 -16.43
CA LEU A 274 6.67 9.22 -16.06
C LEU A 274 7.61 8.18 -15.44
N VAL A 275 7.13 7.43 -14.46
CA VAL A 275 7.90 6.35 -13.83
C VAL A 275 7.14 5.03 -13.89
N HIS A 276 7.76 4.05 -14.55
CA HIS A 276 7.22 2.70 -14.66
C HIS A 276 7.79 1.78 -13.57
N CYS A 277 6.91 1.18 -12.77
CA CYS A 277 7.26 0.25 -11.68
C CYS A 277 6.73 -1.17 -11.96
N PRO A 278 7.37 -1.95 -12.85
CA PRO A 278 6.78 -3.18 -13.36
C PRO A 278 6.58 -4.26 -12.31
N SER A 279 7.54 -4.53 -11.42
CA SER A 279 7.36 -5.60 -10.42
C SER A 279 6.25 -5.28 -9.44
N SER A 280 6.18 -4.04 -8.93
CA SER A 280 5.08 -3.60 -8.08
C SER A 280 3.73 -3.71 -8.76
N ASN A 281 3.62 -3.18 -9.98
CA ASN A 281 2.37 -3.24 -10.75
C ASN A 281 1.89 -4.68 -10.99
N LEU A 282 2.81 -5.64 -11.17
CA LEU A 282 2.47 -7.06 -11.31
C LEU A 282 2.12 -7.71 -9.97
N LYS A 283 2.91 -7.44 -8.92
CA LYS A 283 2.74 -8.06 -7.59
C LYS A 283 1.44 -7.62 -6.91
N LEU A 284 1.04 -6.37 -7.09
CA LEU A 284 -0.23 -5.83 -6.61
C LEU A 284 -1.41 -6.09 -7.56
N ALA A 285 -1.15 -6.71 -8.71
CA ALA A 285 -2.10 -6.89 -9.81
C ALA A 285 -2.75 -5.57 -10.27
N SER A 286 -2.00 -4.47 -10.17
CA SER A 286 -2.41 -3.13 -10.63
C SER A 286 -2.58 -3.13 -12.16
N GLY A 287 -1.69 -3.80 -12.90
CA GLY A 287 -1.81 -3.98 -14.35
C GLY A 287 -0.47 -3.85 -15.09
N VAL A 288 -0.52 -3.58 -16.40
CA VAL A 288 0.68 -3.41 -17.23
C VAL A 288 0.59 -2.09 -17.99
N ALA A 289 1.45 -1.13 -17.64
CA ALA A 289 1.51 0.16 -18.29
C ALA A 289 1.90 0.02 -19.78
N ALA A 290 1.28 0.80 -20.65
CA ALA A 290 1.54 0.81 -22.10
C ALA A 290 2.83 1.59 -22.45
N VAL A 291 3.96 1.20 -21.87
CA VAL A 291 5.25 1.91 -21.94
C VAL A 291 5.70 2.20 -23.38
N GLN A 292 5.55 1.24 -24.30
CA GLN A 292 5.93 1.47 -25.71
C GLN A 292 5.13 2.63 -26.31
N LYS A 293 3.82 2.71 -26.03
CA LYS A 293 2.98 3.81 -26.49
C LYS A 293 3.40 5.15 -25.90
N MET A 294 3.75 5.18 -24.61
CA MET A 294 4.26 6.40 -23.96
C MET A 294 5.54 6.91 -24.65
N ILE A 295 6.47 5.99 -24.95
CA ILE A 295 7.71 6.29 -25.65
C ILE A 295 7.44 6.79 -27.08
N ASP A 296 6.52 6.15 -27.82
CA ASP A 296 6.17 6.55 -29.19
C ASP A 296 5.54 7.94 -29.26
N LEU A 297 4.83 8.35 -28.21
CA LEU A 297 4.30 9.71 -28.03
C LEU A 297 5.37 10.74 -27.61
N GLY A 298 6.59 10.29 -27.33
CA GLY A 298 7.72 11.13 -26.96
C GLY A 298 7.70 11.59 -25.50
N LEU A 299 7.03 10.85 -24.61
CA LEU A 299 7.12 11.06 -23.16
C LEU A 299 8.46 10.55 -22.61
N HIS A 300 8.91 11.16 -21.53
CA HIS A 300 10.08 10.70 -20.78
C HIS A 300 9.66 9.66 -19.75
N VAL A 301 10.09 8.41 -19.94
CA VAL A 301 9.72 7.29 -19.07
C VAL A 301 10.96 6.73 -18.37
N GLY A 302 11.03 6.91 -17.06
CA GLY A 302 11.98 6.25 -16.17
C GLY A 302 11.47 4.91 -15.65
N ILE A 303 12.33 4.19 -14.93
CA ILE A 303 11.98 2.95 -14.22
C ILE A 303 12.16 3.19 -12.72
N GLY A 304 11.21 2.73 -11.92
CA GLY A 304 11.31 2.73 -10.46
C GLY A 304 11.04 1.34 -9.90
N THR A 305 11.57 1.05 -8.72
CA THR A 305 11.34 -0.24 -8.04
C THR A 305 10.07 -0.26 -7.22
N ASP A 306 9.56 0.92 -6.85
CA ASP A 306 8.61 1.10 -5.73
C ASP A 306 9.26 0.65 -4.39
N GLY A 307 8.48 0.54 -3.32
CA GLY A 307 8.90 0.06 -2.01
C GLY A 307 9.17 -1.46 -1.96
N PRO A 308 10.15 -1.93 -1.17
CA PRO A 308 10.44 -3.36 -1.00
C PRO A 308 9.34 -4.20 -0.34
N ALA A 309 8.21 -3.59 0.04
CA ALA A 309 7.04 -4.31 0.52
C ALA A 309 6.10 -4.74 -0.63
N SER A 310 6.24 -4.14 -1.82
CA SER A 310 5.46 -4.43 -3.04
C SER A 310 6.34 -4.88 -4.22
N ASN A 311 7.66 -5.05 -4.07
CA ASN A 311 8.56 -5.52 -5.13
C ASN A 311 8.99 -7.01 -5.02
N ASN A 312 9.97 -7.42 -4.21
CA ASN A 312 10.41 -6.92 -2.91
C ASN A 312 11.94 -6.63 -2.81
N ASP A 313 12.60 -6.22 -3.89
CA ASP A 313 13.99 -5.72 -3.86
C ASP A 313 14.16 -4.34 -4.52
N LEU A 314 15.40 -3.83 -4.50
CA LEU A 314 15.78 -2.56 -5.13
C LEU A 314 16.77 -2.78 -6.31
N ASP A 315 16.61 -3.88 -7.06
CA ASP A 315 17.50 -4.25 -8.16
C ASP A 315 17.03 -3.67 -9.52
N MET A 316 17.68 -2.58 -9.94
CA MET A 316 17.39 -1.94 -11.21
C MET A 316 17.76 -2.78 -12.45
N PHE A 317 18.65 -3.77 -12.37
CA PHE A 317 18.89 -4.68 -13.50
C PHE A 317 17.69 -5.59 -13.73
N GLU A 318 17.10 -6.11 -12.65
CA GLU A 318 15.88 -6.93 -12.72
C GLU A 318 14.68 -6.12 -13.19
N GLU A 319 14.46 -4.92 -12.63
CA GLU A 319 13.37 -4.03 -13.07
C GLU A 319 13.52 -3.63 -14.55
N THR A 320 14.74 -3.31 -15.00
CA THR A 320 14.98 -2.94 -16.41
C THR A 320 14.74 -4.10 -17.35
N ARG A 321 15.17 -5.30 -16.95
CA ARG A 321 14.91 -6.53 -17.71
C ARG A 321 13.41 -6.80 -17.79
N LEU A 322 12.69 -6.66 -16.68
CA LEU A 322 11.26 -6.88 -16.61
C LEU A 322 10.50 -5.87 -17.48
N ALA A 323 10.80 -4.57 -17.37
CA ALA A 323 10.21 -3.52 -18.21
C ALA A 323 10.34 -3.85 -19.72
N ALA A 324 11.53 -4.31 -20.13
CA ALA A 324 11.79 -4.67 -21.52
C ALA A 324 11.01 -5.91 -21.98
N LEU A 325 10.90 -6.95 -21.15
CA LEU A 325 10.24 -8.21 -21.52
C LEU A 325 8.71 -8.11 -21.42
N LEU A 326 8.21 -7.38 -20.42
CA LEU A 326 6.79 -7.21 -20.16
C LEU A 326 6.09 -6.52 -21.33
N ALA A 327 6.69 -5.44 -21.85
CA ALA A 327 6.17 -4.73 -23.02
C ALA A 327 6.04 -5.66 -24.25
N LYS A 328 6.99 -6.58 -24.44
CA LYS A 328 6.96 -7.53 -25.57
C LYS A 328 5.87 -8.59 -25.39
N GLY A 329 5.84 -9.21 -24.21
CA GLY A 329 4.96 -10.34 -23.92
C GLY A 329 3.49 -9.94 -23.82
N CYS A 330 3.19 -8.84 -23.14
CA CYS A 330 1.82 -8.41 -22.89
C CYS A 330 1.15 -7.76 -24.11
N PHE A 331 1.92 -7.06 -24.95
CA PHE A 331 1.38 -6.36 -26.13
C PHE A 331 1.66 -7.09 -27.45
N GLY A 332 2.31 -8.26 -27.42
CA GLY A 332 2.47 -9.12 -28.59
C GLY A 332 3.44 -8.59 -29.65
N ASP A 333 4.34 -7.68 -29.28
CA ASP A 333 5.34 -7.09 -30.19
C ASP A 333 6.77 -7.41 -29.71
N PRO A 334 7.51 -8.31 -30.39
CA PRO A 334 8.86 -8.67 -29.99
C PRO A 334 9.89 -7.53 -30.14
N VAL A 335 9.58 -6.46 -30.87
CA VAL A 335 10.47 -5.31 -31.03
C VAL A 335 10.15 -4.15 -30.08
N ALA A 336 9.08 -4.24 -29.29
CA ALA A 336 8.75 -3.24 -28.27
C ALA A 336 9.84 -3.15 -27.20
N VAL A 337 10.15 -1.92 -26.77
CA VAL A 337 11.13 -1.57 -25.74
C VAL A 337 12.44 -2.36 -25.91
N PRO A 338 13.19 -2.13 -27.00
CA PRO A 338 14.45 -2.82 -27.23
C PRO A 338 15.47 -2.50 -26.13
N ALA A 339 16.48 -3.35 -25.94
CA ALA A 339 17.42 -3.23 -24.82
C ALA A 339 18.07 -1.84 -24.68
N ALA A 340 18.43 -1.19 -25.80
CA ALA A 340 19.00 0.15 -25.78
C ALA A 340 18.01 1.23 -25.28
N VAL A 341 16.70 1.01 -25.46
CA VAL A 341 15.64 1.90 -24.94
C VAL A 341 15.40 1.59 -23.46
N ALA A 342 15.27 0.31 -23.08
CA ALA A 342 15.13 -0.08 -21.67
C ALA A 342 16.30 0.44 -20.81
N PHE A 343 17.54 0.29 -21.29
CA PHE A 343 18.71 0.80 -20.59
C PHE A 343 18.71 2.35 -20.51
N ALA A 344 18.12 3.04 -21.50
CA ALA A 344 17.94 4.49 -21.43
C ALA A 344 16.93 4.89 -20.37
N MET A 345 15.82 4.14 -20.22
CA MET A 345 14.83 4.34 -19.13
C MET A 345 15.48 4.24 -17.74
N ALA A 346 16.45 3.33 -17.57
CA ALA A 346 17.21 3.19 -16.31
C ALA A 346 18.35 4.20 -16.11
N THR A 347 18.60 5.07 -17.10
CA THR A 347 19.69 6.06 -17.08
C THR A 347 19.21 7.42 -17.58
N ILE A 348 19.48 7.79 -18.84
CA ILE A 348 19.23 9.16 -19.35
C ILE A 348 17.75 9.52 -19.44
N GLU A 349 16.85 8.59 -19.79
CA GLU A 349 15.40 8.85 -19.79
C GLU A 349 14.84 8.89 -18.37
N GLY A 350 15.40 8.11 -17.43
CA GLY A 350 15.11 8.27 -15.99
C GLY A 350 15.54 9.65 -15.48
N ALA A 351 16.72 10.13 -15.87
CA ALA A 351 17.17 11.48 -15.54
C ALA A 351 16.26 12.56 -16.15
N LYS A 352 15.70 12.35 -17.35
CA LYS A 352 14.73 13.28 -17.96
C LYS A 352 13.39 13.24 -17.23
N ALA A 353 12.89 12.06 -16.87
CA ALA A 353 11.67 11.91 -16.08
C ALA A 353 11.79 12.58 -14.70
N LEU A 354 13.00 12.64 -14.13
CA LEU A 354 13.28 13.36 -12.89
C LEU A 354 13.71 14.83 -13.09
N HIS A 355 13.70 15.38 -14.31
CA HIS A 355 14.13 16.75 -14.63
C HIS A 355 15.63 17.05 -14.35
N LEU A 356 16.46 16.00 -14.24
CA LEU A 356 17.89 16.06 -13.91
C LEU A 356 18.84 15.70 -15.06
N ALA A 357 18.33 15.52 -16.28
CA ALA A 357 19.13 15.11 -17.44
C ALA A 357 20.28 16.08 -17.79
N HIS A 358 20.23 17.33 -17.35
CA HIS A 358 21.32 18.28 -17.51
C HIS A 358 22.55 17.95 -16.63
N ALA A 359 22.38 17.16 -15.56
CA ALA A 359 23.40 16.87 -14.58
C ALA A 359 23.87 15.41 -14.56
N ILE A 360 22.96 14.45 -14.83
CA ILE A 360 23.20 13.00 -14.68
C ILE A 360 22.63 12.20 -15.86
N GLY A 361 22.70 10.86 -15.76
CA GLY A 361 22.06 9.91 -16.69
C GLY A 361 22.89 9.55 -17.93
N SER A 362 23.99 10.25 -18.19
CA SER A 362 24.92 9.96 -19.28
C SER A 362 26.36 10.35 -18.92
N LEU A 363 27.32 9.73 -19.60
CA LEU A 363 28.74 10.01 -19.48
C LEU A 363 29.15 11.08 -20.49
N GLU A 364 29.00 12.33 -20.09
CA GLU A 364 29.33 13.51 -20.88
C GLU A 364 30.21 14.46 -20.07
N GLU A 365 31.15 15.13 -20.73
CA GLU A 365 31.99 16.15 -20.10
C GLU A 365 31.11 17.20 -19.40
N GLY A 366 31.46 17.54 -18.16
CA GLY A 366 30.74 18.52 -17.35
C GLY A 366 29.60 17.92 -16.52
N LYS A 367 29.05 16.76 -16.85
CA LYS A 367 28.05 16.07 -16.01
C LYS A 367 28.67 15.54 -14.71
N ARG A 368 27.83 15.24 -13.72
CA ARG A 368 28.26 14.65 -12.44
C ARG A 368 28.89 13.29 -12.69
N ALA A 369 29.95 12.99 -11.94
CA ALA A 369 30.62 11.69 -12.00
C ALA A 369 29.84 10.64 -11.19
N ASP A 370 28.68 10.27 -11.72
CA ASP A 370 27.81 9.20 -11.23
C ASP A 370 27.99 7.99 -12.19
N ILE A 371 28.90 7.08 -11.82
CA ILE A 371 29.49 6.07 -12.71
C ILE A 371 29.44 4.70 -12.05
N ALA A 372 28.92 3.70 -12.75
CA ALA A 372 29.03 2.30 -12.34
C ALA A 372 29.98 1.53 -13.28
N VAL A 373 30.74 0.59 -12.70
CA VAL A 373 31.60 -0.34 -13.43
C VAL A 373 31.04 -1.75 -13.28
N VAL A 374 30.77 -2.42 -14.39
CA VAL A 374 30.09 -3.72 -14.43
C VAL A 374 30.98 -4.73 -15.12
N THR A 375 31.26 -5.88 -14.49
CA THR A 375 32.02 -6.96 -15.14
C THR A 375 31.23 -7.56 -16.30
N LEU A 376 31.91 -7.98 -17.37
CA LEU A 376 31.30 -8.62 -18.56
C LEU A 376 31.85 -10.02 -18.84
N ASP A 377 32.57 -10.61 -17.88
CA ASP A 377 33.32 -11.86 -18.02
C ASP A 377 32.69 -13.04 -17.26
N GLN A 378 31.50 -12.85 -16.68
CA GLN A 378 30.81 -13.91 -15.97
C GLN A 378 30.19 -14.94 -16.92
N THR A 379 29.97 -16.16 -16.44
CA THR A 379 29.48 -17.28 -17.28
C THR A 379 28.15 -16.97 -17.96
N HIS A 380 27.25 -16.23 -17.32
CA HIS A 380 25.96 -15.84 -17.91
C HIS A 380 26.05 -14.68 -18.91
N GLN A 381 27.18 -13.98 -19.00
CA GLN A 381 27.40 -12.85 -19.91
C GLN A 381 28.15 -13.24 -21.20
N LEU A 382 28.82 -14.40 -21.18
CA LEU A 382 29.62 -14.90 -22.31
C LEU A 382 28.81 -15.82 -23.24
N PRO A 383 29.09 -15.84 -24.57
CA PRO A 383 30.12 -15.06 -25.28
C PRO A 383 29.70 -13.61 -25.61
N THR A 384 30.68 -12.76 -25.93
CA THR A 384 30.45 -11.38 -26.40
C THR A 384 30.39 -11.29 -27.93
N PHE A 385 29.44 -10.52 -28.46
CA PHE A 385 29.32 -10.26 -29.90
C PHE A 385 29.60 -8.80 -30.22
N ARG A 386 30.24 -8.53 -31.37
CA ARG A 386 30.62 -7.16 -31.81
C ARG A 386 30.05 -6.77 -33.18
N ARG A 387 29.28 -7.66 -33.82
CA ARG A 387 28.69 -7.41 -35.16
C ARG A 387 27.67 -6.27 -35.10
N ASP A 388 26.86 -6.25 -34.05
CA ASP A 388 25.83 -5.24 -33.81
C ASP A 388 26.32 -4.30 -32.71
N GLN A 389 26.27 -2.99 -32.96
CA GLN A 389 26.65 -1.97 -31.97
C GLN A 389 25.78 -2.03 -30.70
N ASN A 390 24.56 -2.55 -30.82
CA ASN A 390 23.63 -2.68 -29.70
C ASN A 390 23.82 -3.96 -28.88
N ALA A 391 24.78 -4.83 -29.25
CA ALA A 391 25.02 -6.09 -28.56
C ALA A 391 25.33 -5.89 -27.06
N ILE A 392 26.02 -4.81 -26.71
CA ILE A 392 26.32 -4.48 -25.30
C ILE A 392 25.05 -4.23 -24.48
N TYR A 393 24.05 -3.53 -25.04
CA TYR A 393 22.79 -3.31 -24.35
C TYR A 393 22.03 -4.62 -24.15
N SER A 394 22.10 -5.55 -25.11
CA SER A 394 21.52 -6.88 -24.94
C SER A 394 22.14 -7.63 -23.76
N GLN A 395 23.47 -7.54 -23.58
CA GLN A 395 24.15 -8.15 -22.43
C GLN A 395 23.78 -7.46 -21.11
N LEU A 396 23.76 -6.13 -21.10
CA LEU A 396 23.42 -5.34 -19.92
C LEU A 396 21.97 -5.54 -19.46
N VAL A 397 21.02 -5.64 -20.38
CA VAL A 397 19.58 -5.73 -20.02
C VAL A 397 19.10 -7.16 -19.85
N TYR A 398 19.52 -8.11 -20.69
CA TYR A 398 18.92 -9.44 -20.70
C TYR A 398 19.72 -10.51 -19.96
N ALA A 399 20.98 -10.25 -19.63
CA ALA A 399 21.87 -11.24 -19.03
C ALA A 399 22.54 -10.78 -17.73
N THR A 400 22.97 -9.51 -17.65
CA THR A 400 23.68 -8.95 -16.49
C THR A 400 22.79 -8.93 -15.25
N LYS A 401 23.41 -9.11 -14.08
CA LYS A 401 22.80 -9.09 -12.76
C LYS A 401 23.42 -7.99 -11.90
N SER A 402 22.75 -7.54 -10.85
CA SER A 402 23.33 -6.64 -9.84
C SER A 402 24.63 -7.18 -9.23
N SER A 403 24.78 -8.51 -9.13
CA SER A 403 26.01 -9.14 -8.66
C SER A 403 27.25 -8.86 -9.52
N ASP A 404 27.05 -8.39 -10.75
CA ASP A 404 28.13 -8.10 -11.70
C ASP A 404 28.62 -6.65 -11.58
N VAL A 405 27.93 -5.80 -10.80
CA VAL A 405 28.42 -4.45 -10.50
C VAL A 405 29.65 -4.57 -9.60
N ARG A 406 30.79 -4.05 -10.08
CA ARG A 406 32.08 -4.12 -9.40
C ARG A 406 32.32 -2.88 -8.55
N ASP A 407 32.13 -1.71 -9.14
CA ASP A 407 32.44 -0.41 -8.53
C ASP A 407 31.29 0.57 -8.76
N LEU A 408 31.07 1.48 -7.81
CA LEU A 408 30.14 2.60 -7.94
C LEU A 408 30.78 3.89 -7.43
N MET A 409 30.77 4.91 -8.27
CA MET A 409 31.13 6.29 -7.96
C MET A 409 29.89 7.17 -8.03
N VAL A 410 29.70 8.04 -7.04
CA VAL A 410 28.67 9.08 -7.05
C VAL A 410 29.32 10.42 -6.74
N ASN A 411 29.04 11.41 -7.57
CA ASN A 411 29.56 12.76 -7.44
C ASN A 411 31.09 12.80 -7.26
N GLY A 412 31.81 11.92 -7.99
CA GLY A 412 33.27 11.82 -7.94
C GLY A 412 33.85 11.00 -6.79
N ARG A 413 33.01 10.52 -5.86
CA ARG A 413 33.42 9.73 -4.70
C ARG A 413 33.06 8.26 -4.88
N TRP A 414 34.02 7.36 -4.65
CA TRP A 414 33.74 5.93 -4.61
C TRP A 414 32.89 5.56 -3.40
N LEU A 415 31.73 4.94 -3.65
CA LEU A 415 30.86 4.38 -2.61
C LEU A 415 31.08 2.86 -2.48
N MET A 416 31.43 2.21 -3.59
CA MET A 416 31.79 0.79 -3.62
C MET A 416 32.98 0.57 -4.54
N ARG A 417 33.91 -0.30 -4.11
CA ARG A 417 35.03 -0.79 -4.91
C ARG A 417 35.17 -2.29 -4.77
N GLU A 418 35.31 -2.99 -5.87
CA GLU A 418 35.45 -4.46 -5.90
C GLU A 418 34.39 -5.15 -5.02
N ARG A 419 33.14 -4.70 -5.14
CA ARG A 419 31.96 -5.15 -4.38
C ARG A 419 31.99 -4.90 -2.87
N ARG A 420 32.97 -4.15 -2.37
CA ARG A 420 33.06 -3.71 -0.97
C ARG A 420 32.53 -2.28 -0.82
N LEU A 421 31.53 -2.11 0.03
CA LEU A 421 31.02 -0.79 0.42
C LEU A 421 32.11 -0.02 1.18
N LEU A 422 32.23 1.28 0.89
CA LEU A 422 33.25 2.17 1.46
C LEU A 422 32.66 3.20 2.43
N THR A 423 31.34 3.41 2.41
CA THR A 423 30.66 4.45 3.19
C THR A 423 29.75 3.92 4.28
N LEU A 424 29.33 2.64 4.21
CA LEU A 424 28.37 2.04 5.12
C LEU A 424 28.92 0.78 5.78
N ASP A 425 28.57 0.56 7.05
CA ASP A 425 28.81 -0.69 7.78
C ASP A 425 27.59 -1.61 7.62
N GLU A 426 27.67 -2.48 6.62
CA GLU A 426 26.60 -3.41 6.26
C GLU A 426 26.25 -4.39 7.40
N GLU A 427 27.23 -4.84 8.19
CA GLU A 427 26.97 -5.78 9.28
C GLU A 427 26.21 -5.10 10.42
N ALA A 428 26.54 -3.84 10.72
CA ALA A 428 25.80 -3.04 11.69
C ALA A 428 24.36 -2.77 11.24
N LEU A 429 24.16 -2.41 9.96
CA LEU A 429 22.83 -2.17 9.39
C LEU A 429 21.95 -3.43 9.42
N HIS A 430 22.51 -4.60 9.07
CA HIS A 430 21.78 -5.87 9.17
C HIS A 430 21.29 -6.15 10.60
N LYS A 431 22.11 -5.86 11.61
CA LYS A 431 21.74 -6.05 13.03
C LYS A 431 20.61 -5.09 13.43
N GLN A 432 20.68 -3.82 13.04
CA GLN A 432 19.64 -2.83 13.33
C GLN A 432 18.32 -3.20 12.64
N ALA A 433 18.36 -3.58 11.36
CA ALA A 433 17.19 -4.02 10.62
C ALA A 433 16.53 -5.25 11.26
N GLN A 434 17.33 -6.22 11.70
CA GLN A 434 16.82 -7.40 12.40
C GLN A 434 16.15 -7.08 13.74
N GLN A 435 16.60 -6.03 14.45
CA GLN A 435 15.96 -5.56 15.68
C GLN A 435 14.58 -4.94 15.41
N PHE A 436 14.44 -4.15 14.32
CA PHE A 436 13.14 -3.66 13.88
C PHE A 436 12.21 -4.82 13.51
N ALA A 437 12.69 -5.78 12.71
CA ALA A 437 11.90 -6.95 12.33
C ALA A 437 11.38 -7.72 13.57
N GLN A 438 12.22 -7.97 14.58
CA GLN A 438 11.80 -8.65 15.82
C GLN A 438 10.70 -7.91 16.58
N ARG A 439 10.77 -6.57 16.61
CA ARG A 439 9.76 -5.73 17.27
C ARG A 439 8.44 -5.74 16.50
N ILE A 440 8.51 -5.62 15.17
CA ILE A 440 7.34 -5.67 14.27
C ILE A 440 6.67 -7.04 14.35
N ASP A 441 7.43 -8.13 14.30
CA ASP A 441 6.92 -9.49 14.48
C ASP A 441 6.20 -9.65 15.82
N SER A 442 6.82 -9.18 16.90
CA SER A 442 6.22 -9.26 18.24
C SER A 442 4.88 -8.51 18.31
N PHE A 443 4.80 -7.34 17.68
CA PHE A 443 3.56 -6.56 17.56
C PHE A 443 2.49 -7.29 16.75
N LEU A 444 2.84 -7.81 15.57
CA LEU A 444 1.89 -8.51 14.71
C LEU A 444 1.41 -9.84 15.31
N ILE A 445 2.30 -10.62 15.93
CA ILE A 445 1.94 -11.87 16.62
C ILE A 445 0.93 -11.59 17.74
N ALA A 446 1.20 -10.58 18.57
CA ALA A 446 0.31 -10.19 19.66
C ALA A 446 -1.06 -9.71 19.13
N ARG A 447 -1.07 -9.00 17.99
CA ARG A 447 -2.28 -8.53 17.34
C ARG A 447 -3.09 -9.66 16.70
N GLU A 448 -2.43 -10.53 15.94
CA GLU A 448 -3.07 -11.66 15.24
C GLU A 448 -3.68 -12.67 16.21
N GLY A 449 -3.06 -12.87 17.38
CA GLY A 449 -3.60 -13.72 18.45
C GLY A 449 -4.82 -13.16 19.18
N ASN A 450 -5.28 -11.95 18.87
CA ASN A 450 -6.39 -11.30 19.58
C ASN A 450 -7.39 -10.63 18.61
N LEU A 451 -8.59 -11.21 18.48
CA LEU A 451 -9.64 -10.69 17.59
C LEU A 451 -10.10 -9.27 17.94
N LEU A 452 -10.03 -8.85 19.22
CA LEU A 452 -10.35 -7.48 19.61
C LEU A 452 -9.28 -6.52 19.08
N SER A 453 -8.01 -6.88 19.20
CA SER A 453 -6.89 -6.10 18.65
C SER A 453 -6.96 -6.01 17.12
N LYS A 454 -7.27 -7.11 16.43
CA LYS A 454 -7.53 -7.11 14.97
C LYS A 454 -8.71 -6.22 14.62
N LEU A 455 -9.81 -6.30 15.36
CA LEU A 455 -10.99 -5.46 15.13
C LEU A 455 -10.64 -3.98 15.31
N LEU A 456 -9.92 -3.61 16.36
CA LEU A 456 -9.49 -2.23 16.63
C LEU A 456 -8.70 -1.64 15.45
N ALA A 457 -7.78 -2.42 14.88
CA ALA A 457 -6.92 -1.98 13.78
C ALA A 457 -7.72 -1.58 12.52
N VAL A 458 -8.86 -2.22 12.26
CA VAL A 458 -9.62 -2.01 11.02
C VAL A 458 -10.92 -1.23 11.19
N SER A 459 -11.36 -0.93 12.42
CA SER A 459 -12.70 -0.39 12.69
C SER A 459 -12.80 1.13 12.92
N GLY A 460 -11.68 1.86 13.02
CA GLY A 460 -11.70 3.30 13.30
C GLY A 460 -12.29 3.69 14.66
N GLY A 461 -12.62 2.70 15.51
CA GLY A 461 -13.22 2.85 16.82
C GLY A 461 -14.07 1.65 17.22
N ILE A 462 -14.12 1.35 18.51
CA ILE A 462 -14.95 0.28 19.08
C ILE A 462 -15.77 0.85 20.23
N VAL A 463 -17.06 0.52 20.26
CA VAL A 463 -17.95 0.85 21.38
C VAL A 463 -18.19 -0.41 22.21
N PRO A 464 -17.71 -0.47 23.47
CA PRO A 464 -18.11 -1.54 24.39
C PRO A 464 -19.62 -1.45 24.64
N GLN A 465 -20.28 -2.60 24.59
CA GLN A 465 -21.72 -2.72 24.88
C GLN A 465 -21.93 -3.22 26.31
N GLU A 466 -23.12 -3.04 26.85
CA GLU A 466 -23.45 -3.44 28.22
C GLU A 466 -23.18 -4.92 28.48
N THR A 467 -22.61 -5.22 29.66
CA THR A 467 -22.11 -6.56 30.03
C THR A 467 -23.20 -7.64 30.14
N TYR A 468 -24.41 -7.26 30.57
CA TYR A 468 -25.53 -8.20 30.71
C TYR A 468 -26.55 -7.96 29.61
N GLU A 469 -26.83 -9.01 28.84
CA GLU A 469 -27.97 -9.05 27.93
C GLU A 469 -28.99 -10.05 28.47
N VAL A 470 -30.18 -9.55 28.76
CA VAL A 470 -31.32 -10.39 29.13
C VAL A 470 -32.15 -10.59 27.88
N GLN A 471 -32.37 -11.85 27.52
CA GLN A 471 -33.16 -12.16 26.35
C GLN A 471 -34.05 -13.38 26.57
N VAL A 472 -35.17 -13.38 25.84
CA VAL A 472 -35.95 -14.58 25.59
C VAL A 472 -36.21 -14.68 24.10
N LYS A 473 -36.17 -15.91 23.59
CA LYS A 473 -36.58 -16.25 22.23
C LYS A 473 -37.67 -17.32 22.31
N VAL A 474 -38.76 -17.11 21.60
CA VAL A 474 -39.92 -18.00 21.60
C VAL A 474 -40.27 -18.33 20.15
N TYR A 475 -40.51 -19.59 19.87
CA TYR A 475 -41.10 -20.01 18.60
C TYR A 475 -42.58 -19.58 18.52
N LEU A 476 -42.99 -19.04 17.37
CA LEU A 476 -44.35 -18.64 17.09
C LEU A 476 -44.93 -19.46 15.93
N ASP A 477 -46.17 -19.92 16.10
CA ASP A 477 -46.95 -20.49 15.00
C ASP A 477 -47.50 -19.39 14.08
N ASP A 478 -47.82 -18.22 14.63
CA ASP A 478 -48.36 -17.05 13.91
C ASP A 478 -47.87 -15.74 14.56
N ALA A 479 -47.03 -15.00 13.84
CA ALA A 479 -46.49 -13.72 14.30
C ALA A 479 -47.52 -12.59 14.34
N HIS A 480 -48.54 -12.61 13.46
CA HIS A 480 -49.55 -11.56 13.37
C HIS A 480 -50.44 -11.54 14.62
N ARG A 481 -50.77 -12.72 15.14
CA ARG A 481 -51.56 -12.86 16.37
C ARG A 481 -50.86 -12.26 17.59
N ILE A 482 -49.54 -12.39 17.68
CA ILE A 482 -48.76 -11.78 18.77
C ILE A 482 -48.67 -10.27 18.60
N GLN A 483 -48.50 -9.79 17.36
CA GLN A 483 -48.49 -8.36 17.09
C GLN A 483 -49.79 -7.68 17.53
N GLU A 484 -50.95 -8.20 17.13
CA GLU A 484 -52.25 -7.66 17.55
C GLU A 484 -52.41 -7.64 19.08
N ARG A 485 -51.91 -8.66 19.78
CA ARG A 485 -51.96 -8.70 21.25
C ARG A 485 -51.14 -7.57 21.86
N ILE A 486 -49.92 -7.36 21.39
CA ILE A 486 -49.03 -6.29 21.87
C ILE A 486 -49.67 -4.91 21.65
N GLU A 487 -50.27 -4.69 20.48
CA GLU A 487 -50.97 -3.43 20.17
C GLU A 487 -52.17 -3.20 21.11
N ARG A 488 -52.95 -4.24 21.44
CA ARG A 488 -54.08 -4.14 22.37
C ARG A 488 -53.67 -3.88 23.82
N MET A 489 -52.46 -4.28 24.22
CA MET A 489 -51.95 -4.09 25.58
C MET A 489 -51.56 -2.64 25.89
N ASN A 490 -51.52 -1.75 24.88
CA ASN A 490 -51.25 -0.32 25.02
C ASN A 490 -49.96 0.01 25.79
N LEU A 491 -48.89 -0.79 25.59
CA LEU A 491 -47.60 -0.69 26.30
C LEU A 491 -46.68 0.46 25.81
N GLY A 492 -47.21 1.37 24.98
CA GLY A 492 -46.43 2.45 24.36
C GLY A 492 -45.38 1.92 23.39
N ILE A 493 -45.78 1.69 22.13
CA ILE A 493 -44.86 1.28 21.06
C ILE A 493 -44.12 2.50 20.53
N ASN A 494 -42.79 2.46 20.62
CA ASN A 494 -41.92 3.51 20.10
C ASN A 494 -40.91 2.93 19.09
N HIS A 495 -40.46 3.77 18.15
CA HIS A 495 -39.42 3.45 17.16
C HIS A 495 -39.65 2.15 16.34
N PRO A 496 -40.83 1.94 15.73
CA PRO A 496 -41.05 0.77 14.88
C PRO A 496 -40.18 0.83 13.63
N SER A 497 -39.59 -0.31 13.25
CA SER A 497 -38.83 -0.47 12.01
C SER A 497 -39.01 -1.87 11.44
N ARG A 498 -39.07 -1.98 10.12
CA ARG A 498 -39.00 -3.25 9.39
C ARG A 498 -37.62 -3.36 8.78
N ARG A 499 -37.00 -4.53 8.89
CA ARG A 499 -35.63 -4.75 8.44
C ARG A 499 -35.45 -6.08 7.73
N ASN A 500 -34.66 -6.09 6.66
CA ASN A 500 -34.04 -7.32 6.17
C ASN A 500 -32.64 -7.41 6.75
N GLN A 501 -32.37 -8.47 7.48
CA GLN A 501 -31.12 -8.64 8.21
C GLN A 501 -30.35 -9.85 7.67
N TYR A 502 -29.12 -9.58 7.24
CA TYR A 502 -28.18 -10.57 6.76
C TYR A 502 -26.99 -10.59 7.72
N ASP A 503 -26.94 -11.61 8.56
CA ASP A 503 -25.84 -11.83 9.51
C ASP A 503 -24.89 -12.91 8.97
N THR A 504 -23.62 -12.56 8.77
CA THR A 504 -22.54 -13.53 8.55
C THR A 504 -21.72 -13.65 9.84
N TYR A 505 -21.74 -14.83 10.45
CA TYR A 505 -20.95 -15.17 11.62
C TYR A 505 -19.66 -15.87 11.20
N MET A 506 -18.54 -15.29 11.60
CA MET A 506 -17.19 -15.79 11.45
C MET A 506 -16.77 -16.48 12.75
N LEU A 507 -16.45 -17.77 12.66
CA LEU A 507 -16.12 -18.63 13.79
C LEU A 507 -14.64 -19.05 13.72
N PHE A 508 -14.01 -19.14 14.88
CA PHE A 508 -12.57 -19.39 15.04
C PHE A 508 -12.35 -20.66 15.88
N GLN A 509 -11.23 -21.36 15.64
CA GLN A 509 -10.92 -22.67 16.23
C GLN A 509 -10.96 -22.68 17.77
N GLU A 510 -10.39 -21.64 18.38
CA GLU A 510 -10.38 -21.51 19.84
C GLU A 510 -11.66 -20.83 20.30
N ARG A 511 -12.52 -21.57 21.02
CA ARG A 511 -13.77 -21.03 21.57
C ARG A 511 -13.57 -19.79 22.45
N GLU A 512 -12.39 -19.63 23.03
CA GLU A 512 -12.01 -18.50 23.88
C GLU A 512 -11.81 -17.19 23.09
N GLN A 513 -11.55 -17.25 21.79
CA GLN A 513 -11.42 -16.08 20.93
C GLN A 513 -12.77 -15.40 20.66
N GLY A 514 -13.89 -16.11 20.87
CA GLY A 514 -15.24 -15.62 20.60
C GLY A 514 -15.65 -15.77 19.13
N ARG A 515 -16.65 -15.00 18.70
CA ARG A 515 -17.14 -14.98 17.31
C ARG A 515 -17.30 -13.55 16.82
N LEU A 516 -17.01 -13.31 15.54
CA LEU A 516 -17.22 -12.03 14.89
C LEU A 516 -18.46 -12.12 14.01
N ARG A 517 -19.35 -11.12 14.08
CA ARG A 517 -20.52 -11.04 13.21
C ARG A 517 -20.43 -9.80 12.33
N TYR A 518 -20.47 -10.00 11.02
CA TYR A 518 -20.75 -8.96 10.05
C TYR A 518 -22.26 -8.93 9.81
N ARG A 519 -22.88 -7.76 9.96
CA ARG A 519 -24.31 -7.55 9.76
C ARG A 519 -24.53 -6.50 8.70
N GLU A 520 -25.39 -6.83 7.74
CA GLU A 520 -26.07 -5.90 6.87
C GLU A 520 -27.54 -5.82 7.31
N ASP A 521 -27.99 -4.61 7.64
CA ASP A 521 -29.33 -4.34 8.17
C ASP A 521 -30.04 -3.32 7.26
N GLU A 522 -30.81 -3.83 6.30
CA GLU A 522 -31.60 -2.99 5.39
C GLU A 522 -32.87 -2.50 6.12
N ILE A 523 -33.02 -1.20 6.31
CA ILE A 523 -34.20 -0.59 6.91
C ILE A 523 -35.21 -0.31 5.79
N LEU A 524 -36.43 -0.83 5.96
CA LEU A 524 -37.50 -0.73 4.97
C LEU A 524 -38.46 0.41 5.26
N ASP A 525 -38.93 1.05 4.21
CA ASP A 525 -40.05 1.99 4.28
C ASP A 525 -41.41 1.27 4.40
N ALA A 526 -42.50 2.04 4.44
CA ALA A 526 -43.85 1.50 4.55
C ALA A 526 -44.27 0.62 3.34
N ASN A 527 -43.63 0.80 2.18
CA ASN A 527 -43.90 0.06 0.95
C ASN A 527 -43.01 -1.18 0.79
N GLY A 528 -42.10 -1.43 1.74
CA GLY A 528 -41.14 -2.54 1.68
C GLY A 528 -39.92 -2.26 0.81
N THR A 529 -39.67 -1.00 0.45
CA THR A 529 -38.47 -0.60 -0.30
C THR A 529 -37.34 -0.28 0.68
N VAL A 530 -36.10 -0.62 0.34
CA VAL A 530 -34.92 -0.32 1.17
C VAL A 530 -34.71 1.20 1.21
N GLN A 531 -34.84 1.78 2.40
CA GLN A 531 -34.60 3.20 2.66
C GLN A 531 -33.12 3.47 2.94
N SER A 532 -32.49 2.61 3.73
CA SER A 532 -31.07 2.67 4.07
C SER A 532 -30.54 1.30 4.45
N ALA A 533 -29.22 1.11 4.43
CA ALA A 533 -28.57 -0.10 4.92
C ALA A 533 -27.49 0.26 5.93
N GLU A 534 -27.47 -0.42 7.08
CA GLU A 534 -26.47 -0.25 8.12
C GLU A 534 -25.54 -1.47 8.16
N TYR A 535 -24.23 -1.23 8.13
CA TYR A 535 -23.21 -2.29 8.14
C TYR A 535 -22.44 -2.26 9.47
N THR A 536 -22.43 -3.38 10.19
CA THR A 536 -21.87 -3.45 11.54
C THR A 536 -21.05 -4.71 11.78
N LEU A 537 -19.88 -4.56 12.41
CA LEU A 537 -19.11 -5.64 13.01
C LEU A 537 -19.43 -5.77 14.49
N THR A 538 -19.60 -6.98 14.99
CA THR A 538 -19.81 -7.26 16.41
C THR A 538 -18.95 -8.43 16.84
N LEU A 539 -17.92 -8.17 17.66
CA LEU A 539 -17.17 -9.21 18.34
C LEU A 539 -17.90 -9.61 19.61
N VAL A 540 -18.13 -10.90 19.77
CA VAL A 540 -18.80 -11.50 20.93
C VAL A 540 -17.84 -12.47 21.60
N LEU A 541 -17.37 -12.12 22.79
CA LEU A 541 -16.46 -12.95 23.59
C LEU A 541 -17.22 -14.07 24.33
N PRO A 542 -16.51 -15.08 24.88
CA PRO A 542 -17.10 -16.25 25.52
C PRO A 542 -18.09 -15.92 26.65
N MET A 543 -19.00 -16.86 26.89
CA MET A 543 -20.26 -16.68 27.60
C MET A 543 -20.23 -17.26 29.02
N TYR A 544 -20.81 -16.54 29.98
CA TYR A 544 -21.35 -17.14 31.21
C TYR A 544 -22.89 -17.00 31.20
N GLU A 545 -23.59 -18.13 31.33
CA GLU A 545 -25.05 -18.20 31.27
C GLU A 545 -25.62 -18.51 32.66
N LYS A 546 -26.66 -17.76 33.07
CA LYS A 546 -27.47 -18.06 34.25
C LYS A 546 -28.93 -18.13 33.82
N GLU A 547 -29.53 -19.30 34.00
CA GLU A 547 -30.92 -19.58 33.60
C GLU A 547 -31.94 -19.10 34.65
N TYR A 548 -33.06 -18.58 34.18
CA TYR A 548 -34.27 -18.27 34.96
C TYR A 548 -35.48 -18.94 34.31
N ASP A 549 -36.59 -19.07 35.03
CA ASP A 549 -37.77 -19.86 34.62
C ASP A 549 -38.30 -19.53 33.20
N TYR A 550 -38.15 -18.27 32.75
CA TYR A 550 -38.71 -17.78 31.47
C TYR A 550 -37.72 -16.99 30.60
N SER A 551 -36.49 -16.78 31.04
CA SER A 551 -35.51 -15.97 30.30
C SER A 551 -34.07 -16.37 30.65
N VAL A 552 -33.14 -15.96 29.79
CA VAL A 552 -31.72 -16.23 29.98
C VAL A 552 -30.99 -14.91 30.22
N VAL A 553 -30.17 -14.86 31.29
CA VAL A 553 -29.23 -13.78 31.50
C VAL A 553 -27.87 -14.20 30.96
N LEU A 554 -27.46 -13.54 29.89
CA LEU A 554 -26.14 -13.74 29.29
C LEU A 554 -25.17 -12.69 29.80
N THR A 555 -24.06 -13.15 30.36
CA THR A 555 -22.91 -12.29 30.67
C THR A 555 -21.90 -12.45 29.54
N ARG A 556 -21.71 -11.39 28.75
CA ARG A 556 -20.74 -11.38 27.64
C ARG A 556 -20.15 -10.01 27.42
N SER A 557 -18.86 -9.96 27.13
CA SER A 557 -18.24 -8.75 26.58
C SER A 557 -18.55 -8.68 25.10
N ARG A 558 -19.14 -7.57 24.67
CA ARG A 558 -19.48 -7.32 23.26
C ARG A 558 -18.89 -5.99 22.82
N TYR A 559 -18.30 -6.01 21.65
CA TYR A 559 -17.64 -4.87 21.04
C TYR A 559 -18.24 -4.65 19.66
N THR A 560 -18.75 -3.45 19.42
CA THR A 560 -19.40 -3.10 18.16
C THR A 560 -18.60 -2.03 17.43
N ALA A 561 -18.48 -2.19 16.12
CA ALA A 561 -17.74 -1.31 15.22
C ALA A 561 -18.52 -1.13 13.90
N PRO A 562 -18.45 0.05 13.25
CA PRO A 562 -18.91 0.21 11.88
C PRO A 562 -18.18 -0.76 10.94
N ALA A 563 -18.91 -1.38 10.01
CA ALA A 563 -18.32 -2.24 8.98
C ALA A 563 -18.09 -1.45 7.69
N ASN A 564 -17.02 -0.64 7.67
CA ASN A 564 -16.73 0.29 6.57
C ASN A 564 -16.03 -0.33 5.35
N ARG A 565 -15.99 -1.66 5.27
CA ARG A 565 -15.34 -2.42 4.20
C ARG A 565 -16.20 -3.62 3.83
N SER A 566 -15.95 -4.18 2.66
CA SER A 566 -16.73 -5.33 2.16
C SER A 566 -16.61 -6.55 3.07
N LEU A 567 -17.62 -7.42 3.05
CA LEU A 567 -17.54 -8.73 3.72
C LEU A 567 -16.31 -9.53 3.26
N ARG A 568 -15.96 -9.48 1.97
CA ARG A 568 -14.76 -10.13 1.40
C ARG A 568 -13.48 -9.68 2.08
N PHE A 569 -13.31 -8.37 2.31
CA PHE A 569 -12.16 -7.83 3.06
C PHE A 569 -12.07 -8.48 4.44
N TYR A 570 -13.17 -8.51 5.20
CA TYR A 570 -13.16 -9.05 6.56
C TYR A 570 -12.89 -10.57 6.59
N ARG A 571 -13.34 -11.32 5.58
CA ARG A 571 -13.00 -12.73 5.43
C ARG A 571 -11.50 -12.95 5.26
N GLU A 572 -10.89 -12.25 4.32
CA GLU A 572 -9.46 -12.36 4.02
C GLU A 572 -8.59 -11.86 5.19
N TYR A 573 -9.04 -10.81 5.90
CA TYR A 573 -8.33 -10.26 7.05
C TYR A 573 -8.43 -11.14 8.30
N PHE A 574 -9.64 -11.55 8.69
CA PHE A 574 -9.84 -12.33 9.92
C PHE A 574 -9.56 -13.83 9.74
N LYS A 575 -9.64 -14.37 8.53
CA LYS A 575 -9.38 -15.79 8.19
C LYS A 575 -10.16 -16.76 9.10
N PRO A 576 -11.51 -16.69 9.14
CA PRO A 576 -12.30 -17.59 9.97
C PRO A 576 -12.18 -19.06 9.53
N ASN A 577 -12.33 -19.98 10.48
CA ASN A 577 -12.33 -21.42 10.21
C ASN A 577 -13.67 -21.91 9.66
N GLU A 578 -14.76 -21.29 10.09
CA GLU A 578 -16.12 -21.61 9.66
C GLU A 578 -16.93 -20.32 9.53
N GLU A 579 -17.84 -20.27 8.56
CA GLU A 579 -18.83 -19.22 8.44
C GLU A 579 -20.25 -19.78 8.52
N ARG A 580 -21.13 -19.05 9.20
CA ARG A 580 -22.56 -19.35 9.25
C ARG A 580 -23.37 -18.12 8.90
N GLN A 581 -24.38 -18.30 8.06
CA GLN A 581 -25.27 -17.23 7.64
C GLN A 581 -26.64 -17.37 8.30
N VAL A 582 -27.15 -16.24 8.79
CA VAL A 582 -28.50 -16.12 9.31
C VAL A 582 -29.16 -14.97 8.56
N VAL A 583 -30.23 -15.30 7.83
CA VAL A 583 -31.02 -14.30 7.10
C VAL A 583 -32.41 -14.25 7.71
N LYS A 584 -32.90 -13.05 8.01
CA LYS A 584 -34.24 -12.88 8.60
C LYS A 584 -34.90 -11.55 8.25
N HIS A 585 -36.22 -11.55 8.19
CA HIS A 585 -37.04 -10.35 8.16
C HIS A 585 -37.46 -10.02 9.59
N ARG A 586 -37.24 -8.78 10.02
CA ARG A 586 -37.45 -8.35 11.40
C ARG A 586 -38.42 -7.19 11.44
N TYR A 587 -39.49 -7.32 12.22
CA TYR A 587 -40.24 -6.18 12.72
C TYR A 587 -39.80 -5.87 14.15
N ARG A 588 -39.09 -4.75 14.32
CA ARG A 588 -38.53 -4.32 15.60
C ARG A 588 -39.24 -3.08 16.10
N PHE A 589 -39.54 -3.06 17.39
CA PHE A 589 -40.03 -1.88 18.09
C PHE A 589 -39.60 -1.92 19.56
N HIS A 590 -39.76 -0.80 20.26
CA HIS A 590 -39.50 -0.69 21.69
C HIS A 590 -40.82 -0.57 22.46
N ILE A 591 -40.87 -1.18 23.64
CA ILE A 591 -41.98 -1.03 24.58
C ILE A 591 -41.45 -0.59 25.95
N MET A 592 -42.25 0.19 26.66
CA MET A 592 -41.97 0.57 28.05
C MET A 592 -42.89 -0.22 28.98
N TYR A 593 -42.32 -1.12 29.77
CA TYR A 593 -43.07 -1.90 30.75
C TYR A 593 -42.47 -1.70 32.15
N ARG A 594 -43.30 -1.15 33.06
CA ARG A 594 -42.90 -0.80 34.44
C ARG A 594 -41.57 -0.04 34.48
N ASP A 595 -41.52 1.08 33.75
CA ASP A 595 -40.36 1.98 33.63
C ASP A 595 -39.10 1.33 33.05
N THR A 596 -39.23 0.18 32.39
CA THR A 596 -38.14 -0.55 31.75
C THR A 596 -38.34 -0.64 30.25
N ASP A 597 -37.32 -0.25 29.48
CA ASP A 597 -37.30 -0.36 28.02
C ASP A 597 -36.91 -1.79 27.58
N PHE A 598 -37.73 -2.34 26.69
CA PHE A 598 -37.47 -3.62 26.03
C PHE A 598 -37.54 -3.46 24.51
N ALA A 599 -36.51 -3.96 23.83
CA ALA A 599 -36.55 -4.15 22.39
C ALA A 599 -37.30 -5.46 22.09
N VAL A 600 -38.40 -5.36 21.35
CA VAL A 600 -39.19 -6.51 20.91
C VAL A 600 -38.96 -6.70 19.42
N ASN A 601 -38.65 -7.94 19.02
CA ASN A 601 -38.45 -8.31 17.63
C ASN A 601 -39.37 -9.46 17.28
N LEU A 602 -40.16 -9.28 16.21
CA LEU A 602 -40.86 -10.37 15.53
C LEU A 602 -40.02 -10.73 14.30
N ASP A 603 -39.35 -11.88 14.37
CA ASP A 603 -38.40 -12.34 13.37
C ASP A 603 -39.01 -13.46 12.53
N GLU A 604 -38.92 -13.33 11.21
CA GLU A 604 -39.09 -14.42 10.26
C GLU A 604 -37.72 -14.89 9.77
N LEU A 605 -37.32 -16.10 10.14
CA LEU A 605 -36.05 -16.70 9.77
C LEU A 605 -36.14 -17.30 8.37
N VAL A 606 -35.36 -16.76 7.44
CA VAL A 606 -35.29 -17.18 6.03
C VAL A 606 -34.20 -18.24 5.83
N ALA A 607 -33.04 -18.05 6.46
CA ALA A 607 -31.93 -18.99 6.44
C ALA A 607 -31.40 -19.17 7.87
N PRO A 608 -31.31 -20.43 8.39
CA PRO A 608 -31.57 -21.70 7.71
C PRO A 608 -33.08 -21.96 7.53
N ALA A 609 -33.47 -22.68 6.47
CA ALA A 609 -34.87 -22.97 6.17
C ALA A 609 -35.48 -23.90 7.24
N GLY A 610 -36.61 -23.49 7.84
CA GLY A 610 -37.28 -24.24 8.91
C GLY A 610 -38.47 -23.50 9.52
N LYS A 611 -38.73 -23.77 10.80
CA LYS A 611 -39.71 -23.05 11.64
C LYS A 611 -39.46 -21.54 11.56
N SER A 612 -40.42 -20.81 10.97
CA SER A 612 -40.16 -19.49 10.39
C SER A 612 -40.27 -18.32 11.37
N HIS A 613 -41.18 -18.33 12.35
CA HIS A 613 -41.45 -17.13 13.16
C HIS A 613 -40.98 -17.23 14.61
N PHE A 614 -40.39 -16.14 15.12
CA PHE A 614 -39.90 -16.03 16.49
C PHE A 614 -40.28 -14.69 17.12
N LEU A 615 -40.64 -14.72 18.40
CA LEU A 615 -40.64 -13.53 19.27
C LEU A 615 -39.31 -13.49 20.01
N GLU A 616 -38.63 -12.35 19.95
CA GLU A 616 -37.41 -12.09 20.70
C GLU A 616 -37.54 -10.78 21.50
N ILE A 617 -37.60 -10.89 22.83
CA ILE A 617 -37.61 -9.73 23.74
C ILE A 617 -36.23 -9.59 24.37
N LYS A 618 -35.66 -8.39 24.29
CA LYS A 618 -34.29 -8.09 24.70
C LYS A 618 -34.20 -6.81 25.52
N SER A 619 -33.35 -6.83 26.54
CA SER A 619 -32.89 -5.62 27.22
C SER A 619 -31.45 -5.80 27.69
N ARG A 620 -30.72 -4.69 27.84
CA ARG A 620 -29.30 -4.66 28.19
C ARG A 620 -29.06 -3.81 29.43
N THR A 621 -28.03 -4.15 30.20
CA THR A 621 -27.66 -3.41 31.41
C THR A 621 -26.24 -3.72 31.87
N TRP A 622 -25.61 -2.78 32.57
CA TRP A 622 -24.32 -2.99 33.23
C TRP A 622 -24.46 -3.70 34.59
N SER A 623 -25.67 -3.74 35.16
CA SER A 623 -25.92 -4.24 36.52
C SER A 623 -26.49 -5.64 36.51
N ALA A 624 -25.80 -6.58 37.17
CA ALA A 624 -26.31 -7.95 37.36
C ALA A 624 -27.68 -7.95 38.04
N ARG A 625 -27.87 -7.13 39.08
CA ARG A 625 -29.14 -7.03 39.82
C ARG A 625 -30.28 -6.51 38.95
N ASP A 626 -29.98 -5.54 38.09
CA ASP A 626 -30.94 -5.02 37.12
C ASP A 626 -31.26 -6.07 36.04
N ALA A 627 -30.28 -6.86 35.62
CA ALA A 627 -30.48 -7.96 34.69
C ALA A 627 -31.46 -9.01 35.27
N GLU A 628 -31.31 -9.38 36.55
CA GLU A 628 -32.27 -10.27 37.23
C GLU A 628 -33.68 -9.66 37.35
N HIS A 629 -33.77 -8.35 37.52
CA HIS A 629 -35.06 -7.65 37.53
C HIS A 629 -35.72 -7.70 36.16
N LYS A 630 -34.98 -7.33 35.11
CA LYS A 630 -35.42 -7.38 33.71
C LYS A 630 -35.82 -8.80 33.28
N ALA A 631 -35.11 -9.82 33.74
CA ALA A 631 -35.43 -11.23 33.49
C ALA A 631 -36.81 -11.63 34.01
N ARG A 632 -37.16 -11.16 35.22
CA ARG A 632 -38.50 -11.37 35.81
C ARG A 632 -39.58 -10.61 35.05
N LEU A 633 -39.32 -9.36 34.66
CA LEU A 633 -40.26 -8.56 33.87
C LEU A 633 -40.54 -9.17 32.49
N ILE A 634 -39.54 -9.78 31.84
CA ILE A 634 -39.75 -10.55 30.62
C ILE A 634 -40.71 -11.72 30.86
N GLY A 635 -40.57 -12.45 31.98
CA GLY A 635 -41.50 -13.51 32.35
C GLY A 635 -42.95 -13.01 32.46
N GLU A 636 -43.17 -11.90 33.17
CA GLU A 636 -44.48 -11.26 33.26
C GLU A 636 -45.03 -10.85 31.87
N LEU A 637 -44.18 -10.29 31.00
CA LEU A 637 -44.56 -9.92 29.65
C LEU A 637 -45.01 -11.14 28.83
N LEU A 638 -44.32 -12.28 28.95
CA LEU A 638 -44.71 -13.51 28.26
C LEU A 638 -46.04 -14.07 28.78
N GLU A 639 -46.26 -14.05 30.10
CA GLU A 639 -47.54 -14.45 30.70
C GLU A 639 -48.69 -13.58 30.20
N LEU A 640 -48.50 -12.26 30.17
CA LEU A 640 -49.48 -11.32 29.62
C LEU A 640 -49.74 -11.53 28.13
N MET A 641 -48.75 -12.00 27.37
CA MET A 641 -48.90 -12.38 25.97
C MET A 641 -49.50 -13.78 25.78
N GLU A 642 -49.80 -14.51 26.87
CA GLU A 642 -50.27 -15.91 26.89
C GLU A 642 -49.30 -16.90 26.21
N ILE A 643 -48.00 -16.66 26.35
CA ILE A 643 -46.95 -17.51 25.78
C ILE A 643 -46.43 -18.49 26.83
N GLY A 644 -46.61 -19.80 26.59
CA GLY A 644 -46.15 -20.86 27.47
C GLY A 644 -44.66 -21.20 27.33
N ALA A 645 -44.05 -21.67 28.43
CA ALA A 645 -42.61 -22.00 28.52
C ALA A 645 -42.15 -23.12 27.55
N GLN A 646 -43.07 -23.96 27.07
CA GLN A 646 -42.80 -25.05 26.14
C GLN A 646 -42.32 -24.59 24.75
N ASN A 647 -42.51 -23.31 24.40
CA ASN A 647 -42.12 -22.74 23.11
C ASN A 647 -40.79 -21.95 23.17
N LEU A 648 -40.10 -21.97 24.32
CA LEU A 648 -38.84 -21.26 24.52
C LEU A 648 -37.69 -21.90 23.73
N VAL A 649 -36.85 -21.05 23.13
CA VAL A 649 -35.69 -21.45 22.33
C VAL A 649 -34.42 -20.90 22.99
N LYS A 650 -33.63 -21.80 23.57
CA LYS A 650 -32.39 -21.44 24.28
C LYS A 650 -31.22 -21.10 23.35
N ALA A 651 -31.16 -21.73 22.17
CA ALA A 651 -30.09 -21.52 21.19
C ALA A 651 -30.13 -20.11 20.54
N GLU A 652 -28.97 -19.52 20.25
CA GLU A 652 -28.89 -18.33 19.38
C GLU A 652 -29.19 -18.71 17.93
N TYR A 653 -29.62 -17.76 17.08
CA TYR A 653 -29.97 -18.07 15.68
C TYR A 653 -28.83 -18.76 14.90
N VAL A 654 -27.58 -18.38 15.18
CA VAL A 654 -26.39 -19.01 14.56
C VAL A 654 -26.14 -20.45 15.04
N ASP A 655 -26.63 -20.80 16.23
CA ASP A 655 -26.51 -22.16 16.76
C ASP A 655 -27.60 -23.07 16.18
N LEU A 656 -28.68 -22.49 15.62
CA LEU A 656 -29.73 -23.20 14.88
C LEU A 656 -29.30 -23.56 13.45
N VAL A 657 -28.25 -22.91 12.92
CA VAL A 657 -27.63 -23.25 11.63
C VAL A 657 -26.79 -24.51 11.81
N ARG A 658 -27.18 -25.62 11.19
CA ARG A 658 -26.39 -26.86 11.16
C ARG A 658 -25.09 -26.62 10.40
N ALA A 659 -23.99 -27.19 10.87
CA ALA A 659 -22.71 -27.13 10.16
C ALA A 659 -22.82 -27.84 8.80
N SER A 660 -22.21 -27.27 7.78
CA SER A 660 -22.09 -27.83 6.43
C SER A 660 -21.23 -29.10 6.47
N GLY A 661 -21.80 -30.24 6.90
CA GLY A 661 -21.08 -31.50 7.09
C GLY A 661 -21.89 -32.62 7.76
N ASP A 662 -23.00 -32.31 8.42
CA ASP A 662 -23.84 -33.32 9.11
C ASP A 662 -24.86 -34.02 8.20
N GLU A 663 -24.93 -33.70 6.90
CA GLU A 663 -25.81 -34.40 5.94
C GLU A 663 -25.34 -35.82 5.57
N MET A 664 -24.18 -36.28 6.06
CA MET A 664 -23.65 -37.62 5.74
C MET A 664 -23.72 -38.65 6.89
N ARG A 665 -24.38 -38.34 8.03
CA ARG A 665 -24.53 -39.28 9.15
C ARG A 665 -25.92 -39.22 9.79
N ALA A 666 -26.96 -39.39 8.99
CA ALA A 666 -28.29 -39.67 9.53
C ALA A 666 -29.13 -40.49 8.53
N ASP A 667 -28.62 -41.65 8.13
CA ASP A 667 -29.46 -42.79 7.75
C ASP A 667 -28.85 -44.03 8.43
N GLY A 668 -29.45 -44.40 9.56
CA GLY A 668 -29.16 -45.59 10.35
C GLY A 668 -30.42 -46.01 11.10
#